data_AF-A0A9X5QKB4-F1
#
_entry.id   AF-A0A9X5QKB4-F1
#
_cell.length_a   1.000
_cell.length_b   1.000
_cell.length_c   1.000
_cell.angle_alpha   90.00
_cell.angle_beta   90.00
_cell.angle_gamma   90.00
#
_symmetry.space_group_name_H-M   'P 1'
#
loop_
_entity.id
_entity.type
_entity.pdbx_description
1 polymer ?
#
loop_
_entity_poly.entity_id
_entity_poly.type
_entity_poly.pdbx_seq_one_letter_code
_entity_poly.pdbx_strand_id
1 'polypeptide(L)'
;MNGGCEVTNQDRARVRQIYPYWRTSEVDSFLRSLADRRGARLTELEAQFASLKQTLDAWHGLALEWPAQEGKVVRATDYARSVIRMKLLNSWQEVAGEPVYSRSHRFMGYKLSFNGFEAPTLPVLPAGSFPFISFIDLGHMSLLEVPAEFLRAFPHLKTFEAPNNRLTQVPAALGEQTRLVTLDVANNDLTTLDTPLLQRCTTLRRLTLRGNPLEGALDLSALTWLTHIDLVSMGLTRMPSGLRELVNLEILDLRDNQITQASNELLDPADEDPVAMRRIFIATYLDGNPLSAQGLDDYAEVHVRVTQPGRVPQGPLAVTAPEPLIASASERLAQWMRDVAEGERAARTERWTLLNAALIEREAPGVEPDGTILPSEKFFRLLSELSKTDDYKNAYSNLASRVWALLDAAAESGELRESLFELAGEVDTCQDGITLVFSRLELRRLSDEEVGVVDDAQASTRLLKLAQGLFRLDEVERIAQRDADTRLEVIAQSHDTLKSKVKRALAIDRVEIRLAYRIGLRDRLGLPGQPQEAVYLATAQVTPQMLAAAEAEVLGLEGSAKAFIATTQREFWQVFLQRKYADQFAANRDPILARLEALSTEDDLTSERYRDASNALMNEWSTLKQALIKGLTAAEMAEQP
;
A
#
# COMPACT_ATOMS: atom_id res chain seq x y z
N MET A 1 55.60 -12.36 -55.66
CA MET A 1 56.06 -11.08 -55.07
C MET A 1 55.32 -10.89 -53.76
N ASN A 2 55.90 -11.33 -52.65
CA ASN A 2 55.36 -11.10 -51.30
C ASN A 2 56.20 -9.98 -50.66
N GLY A 3 55.77 -8.73 -50.84
CA GLY A 3 56.33 -7.60 -50.12
C GLY A 3 55.89 -7.67 -48.66
N GLY A 4 56.63 -8.40 -47.84
CA GLY A 4 56.42 -8.41 -46.39
C GLY A 4 56.62 -7.00 -45.84
N CYS A 5 55.58 -6.43 -45.25
CA CYS A 5 55.63 -5.19 -44.49
C CYS A 5 56.69 -5.30 -43.37
N GLU A 6 57.92 -4.88 -43.64
CA GLU A 6 58.93 -4.76 -42.59
C GLU A 6 58.50 -3.66 -41.60
N VAL A 7 58.50 -4.00 -40.32
CA VAL A 7 58.28 -3.06 -39.22
C VAL A 7 59.58 -2.28 -39.03
N THR A 8 59.55 -0.97 -39.25
CA THR A 8 60.76 -0.14 -39.17
C THR A 8 61.11 0.18 -37.70
N ASN A 9 62.39 0.42 -37.42
CA ASN A 9 62.82 0.88 -36.09
C ASN A 9 62.28 2.29 -35.77
N GLN A 10 61.97 3.09 -36.79
CA GLN A 10 61.33 4.39 -36.63
C GLN A 10 59.88 4.27 -36.16
N ASP A 11 59.09 3.33 -36.73
CA ASP A 11 57.72 3.07 -36.27
C ASP A 11 57.70 2.54 -34.83
N ARG A 12 58.64 1.67 -34.46
CA ARG A 12 58.80 1.21 -33.07
C ARG A 12 59.11 2.35 -32.11
N ALA A 13 59.95 3.30 -32.52
CA ALA A 13 60.28 4.47 -31.70
C ALA A 13 59.07 5.38 -31.50
N ARG A 14 58.26 5.61 -32.54
CA ARG A 14 56.99 6.37 -32.46
C ARG A 14 56.01 5.72 -31.49
N VAL A 15 55.80 4.40 -31.60
CA VAL A 15 54.93 3.67 -30.66
C VAL A 15 55.46 3.77 -29.22
N ARG A 16 56.76 3.69 -29.00
CA ARG A 16 57.36 3.81 -27.64
C ARG A 16 57.27 5.22 -27.05
N GLN A 17 57.15 6.27 -27.87
CA GLN A 17 56.89 7.61 -27.35
C GLN A 17 55.47 7.72 -26.79
N ILE A 18 54.51 7.01 -27.40
CA ILE A 18 53.12 6.98 -26.95
C ILE A 18 52.91 5.96 -25.82
N TYR A 19 53.40 4.74 -25.98
CA TYR A 19 53.24 3.61 -25.06
C TYR A 19 54.61 3.17 -24.50
N PRO A 20 55.20 3.93 -23.56
CA PRO A 20 56.58 3.70 -23.11
C PRO A 20 56.77 2.37 -22.36
N TYR A 21 55.70 1.78 -21.84
CA TYR A 21 55.75 0.55 -21.02
C TYR A 21 55.39 -0.73 -21.77
N TRP A 22 55.01 -0.64 -23.05
CA TRP A 22 54.74 -1.82 -23.86
C TRP A 22 56.01 -2.61 -24.15
N ARG A 23 55.92 -3.94 -24.05
CA ARG A 23 57.00 -4.86 -24.42
C ARG A 23 57.21 -4.81 -25.93
N THR A 24 58.44 -5.10 -26.36
CA THR A 24 58.77 -5.13 -27.80
C THR A 24 57.85 -6.07 -28.60
N SER A 25 57.40 -7.17 -28.00
CA SER A 25 56.43 -8.10 -28.60
C SER A 25 55.05 -7.48 -28.82
N GLU A 26 54.59 -6.64 -27.91
CA GLU A 26 53.29 -5.94 -27.98
C GLU A 26 53.35 -4.84 -29.05
N VAL A 27 54.43 -4.04 -29.05
CA VAL A 27 54.71 -3.04 -30.10
C VAL A 27 54.74 -3.67 -31.49
N ASP A 28 55.45 -4.80 -31.65
CA ASP A 28 55.56 -5.48 -32.94
C ASP A 28 54.25 -6.16 -33.37
N SER A 29 53.43 -6.61 -32.43
CA SER A 29 52.10 -7.17 -32.71
C SER A 29 51.14 -6.08 -33.16
N PHE A 30 51.11 -4.96 -32.44
CA PHE A 30 50.31 -3.78 -32.78
C PHE A 30 50.66 -3.23 -34.16
N LEU A 31 51.95 -3.01 -34.45
CA LEU A 31 52.39 -2.52 -35.75
C LEU A 31 52.03 -3.48 -36.89
N ARG A 32 52.13 -4.79 -36.66
CA ARG A 32 51.70 -5.81 -37.65
C ARG A 32 50.19 -5.79 -37.88
N SER A 33 49.39 -5.55 -36.85
CA SER A 33 47.92 -5.49 -36.97
C SER A 33 47.42 -4.34 -37.86
N LEU A 34 48.22 -3.28 -38.01
CA LEU A 34 47.84 -2.08 -38.78
C LEU A 34 48.15 -2.17 -40.29
N ALA A 35 48.97 -3.13 -40.73
CA ALA A 35 49.35 -3.36 -42.13
C ALA A 35 49.66 -2.06 -42.91
N ASP A 36 48.89 -1.75 -43.95
CA ASP A 36 49.09 -0.56 -44.81
C ASP A 36 48.63 0.76 -44.15
N ARG A 37 47.85 0.70 -43.06
CA ARG A 37 47.34 1.88 -42.35
C ARG A 37 48.27 2.38 -41.25
N ARG A 38 49.42 1.73 -41.03
CA ARG A 38 50.41 2.05 -39.98
C ARG A 38 50.71 3.55 -39.88
N GLY A 39 51.16 4.16 -40.98
CA GLY A 39 51.61 5.57 -40.97
C GLY A 39 50.50 6.54 -40.59
N ALA A 40 49.31 6.39 -41.19
CA ALA A 40 48.16 7.24 -40.90
C ALA A 40 47.68 7.09 -39.45
N ARG A 41 47.60 5.84 -38.95
CA ARG A 41 47.14 5.59 -37.57
C ARG A 41 48.12 6.09 -36.51
N LEU A 42 49.43 5.95 -36.74
CA LEU A 42 50.44 6.50 -35.81
C LEU A 42 50.36 8.02 -35.73
N THR A 43 50.25 8.71 -36.88
CA THR A 43 50.09 10.17 -36.90
C THR A 43 48.80 10.62 -36.22
N GLU A 44 47.71 9.87 -36.40
CA GLU A 44 46.45 10.13 -35.70
C GLU A 44 46.59 9.99 -34.18
N LEU A 45 47.23 8.92 -33.70
CA LEU A 45 47.48 8.70 -32.27
C LEU A 45 48.40 9.77 -31.67
N GLU A 46 49.46 10.17 -32.37
CA GLU A 46 50.36 11.24 -31.94
C GLU A 46 49.60 12.58 -31.81
N ALA A 47 48.75 12.90 -32.77
CA ALA A 47 47.91 14.09 -32.73
C ALA A 47 46.89 14.05 -31.59
N GLN A 48 46.25 12.89 -31.36
CA GLN A 48 45.33 12.69 -30.24
C GLN A 48 46.04 12.85 -28.89
N PHE A 49 47.24 12.27 -28.73
CA PHE A 49 48.03 12.40 -27.51
C PHE A 49 48.45 13.83 -27.25
N ALA A 50 48.94 14.53 -28.27
CA ALA A 50 49.36 15.93 -28.17
C ALA A 50 48.19 16.83 -27.77
N SER A 51 47.01 16.64 -28.38
CA SER A 51 45.78 17.36 -28.07
C SER A 51 45.31 17.10 -26.62
N LEU A 52 45.33 15.84 -26.18
CA LEU A 52 45.02 15.47 -24.80
C LEU A 52 45.98 16.16 -23.82
N LYS A 53 47.28 16.06 -24.07
CA LYS A 53 48.31 16.67 -23.22
C LYS A 53 48.13 18.18 -23.10
N GLN A 54 47.88 18.86 -24.22
CA GLN A 54 47.61 20.31 -24.25
C GLN A 54 46.38 20.67 -23.41
N THR A 55 45.29 19.91 -23.56
CA THR A 55 44.05 20.10 -22.79
C THR A 55 44.28 19.94 -21.28
N LEU A 56 45.05 18.92 -20.89
CA LEU A 56 45.36 18.66 -19.48
C LEU A 56 46.34 19.69 -18.90
N ASP A 57 47.30 20.18 -19.69
CA ASP A 57 48.20 21.26 -19.29
C ASP A 57 47.43 22.56 -19.05
N ALA A 58 46.48 22.88 -19.94
CA ALA A 58 45.61 24.04 -19.77
C ALA A 58 44.74 23.93 -18.51
N TRP A 59 44.13 22.77 -18.26
CA TRP A 59 43.32 22.54 -17.05
C TRP A 59 44.17 22.57 -15.77
N HIS A 60 45.37 22.00 -15.78
CA HIS A 60 46.30 22.01 -14.65
C HIS A 60 46.69 23.44 -14.24
N GLY A 61 46.85 24.34 -15.21
CA GLY A 61 47.17 25.75 -14.98
C GLY A 61 46.03 26.61 -14.42
N LEU A 62 44.79 26.09 -14.33
CA LEU A 62 43.65 26.85 -13.83
C LEU A 62 43.73 27.07 -12.31
N ALA A 63 43.34 28.27 -11.89
CA ALA A 63 43.08 28.58 -10.49
C ALA A 63 41.67 28.08 -10.12
N LEU A 64 41.59 26.83 -9.66
CA LEU A 64 40.33 26.18 -9.30
C LEU A 64 40.00 26.42 -7.81
N GLU A 65 38.87 27.08 -7.55
CA GLU A 65 38.41 27.50 -6.22
C GLU A 65 36.93 27.16 -6.01
N TRP A 66 36.53 26.85 -4.78
CA TRP A 66 35.14 26.57 -4.42
C TRP A 66 34.82 27.01 -2.99
N PRO A 67 33.55 27.30 -2.68
CA PRO A 67 33.14 27.62 -1.32
C PRO A 67 33.32 26.40 -0.40
N ALA A 68 33.78 26.59 0.82
CA ALA A 68 33.81 25.62 1.90
C ALA A 68 32.78 25.98 2.99
N GLN A 69 32.67 25.15 4.02
CA GLN A 69 31.82 25.47 5.18
C GLN A 69 32.25 26.81 5.80
N GLU A 70 31.29 27.58 6.32
CA GLU A 70 31.47 28.92 6.92
C GLU A 70 31.93 30.03 5.95
N GLY A 71 31.70 29.89 4.64
CA GLY A 71 31.99 30.96 3.66
C GLY A 71 33.48 31.16 3.34
N LYS A 72 34.35 30.24 3.77
CA LYS A 72 35.76 30.21 3.36
C LYS A 72 35.87 29.73 1.91
N VAL A 73 36.83 30.24 1.14
CA VAL A 73 37.13 29.73 -0.20
C VAL A 73 38.31 28.77 -0.11
N VAL A 74 38.15 27.56 -0.62
CA VAL A 74 39.23 26.56 -0.74
C VAL A 74 39.71 26.53 -2.18
N ARG A 75 41.02 26.33 -2.33
CA ARG A 75 41.69 26.26 -3.63
C ARG A 75 42.28 24.87 -3.82
N ALA A 76 42.14 24.33 -5.04
CA ALA A 76 42.73 23.04 -5.39
C ALA A 76 44.25 23.12 -5.21
N THR A 77 44.83 22.08 -4.61
CA THR A 77 46.28 22.00 -4.48
C THR A 77 46.91 21.72 -5.85
N ASP A 78 48.13 22.23 -6.07
CA ASP A 78 48.89 21.88 -7.27
C ASP A 78 49.18 20.38 -7.35
N TYR A 79 49.37 19.75 -6.20
CA TYR A 79 49.53 18.30 -6.08
C TYR A 79 48.31 17.54 -6.62
N ALA A 80 47.09 17.89 -6.18
CA ALA A 80 45.86 17.23 -6.64
C ALA A 80 45.70 17.35 -8.17
N ARG A 81 45.86 18.55 -8.72
CA ARG A 81 45.79 18.77 -10.18
C ARG A 81 46.86 17.97 -10.93
N SER A 82 48.08 17.93 -10.40
CA SER A 82 49.19 17.17 -11.00
C SER A 82 48.91 15.67 -11.03
N VAL A 83 48.33 15.11 -9.96
CA VAL A 83 47.99 13.69 -9.87
C VAL A 83 46.85 13.33 -10.82
N ILE A 84 45.78 14.15 -10.91
CA ILE A 84 44.67 13.92 -11.84
C ILE A 84 45.18 13.92 -13.29
N ARG A 85 45.98 14.93 -13.65
CA ARG A 85 46.62 15.01 -14.98
C ARG A 85 47.49 13.78 -15.26
N MET A 86 48.35 13.39 -14.32
CA MET A 86 49.23 12.22 -14.47
C MET A 86 48.42 10.93 -14.67
N LYS A 87 47.36 10.72 -13.89
CA LYS A 87 46.50 9.54 -14.00
C LYS A 87 45.79 9.48 -15.36
N LEU A 88 45.28 10.61 -15.87
CA LEU A 88 44.66 10.67 -17.21
C LEU A 88 45.67 10.34 -18.32
N LEU A 89 46.88 10.89 -18.26
CA LEU A 89 47.93 10.57 -19.24
C LEU A 89 48.30 9.08 -19.18
N ASN A 90 48.54 8.55 -17.98
CA ASN A 90 48.89 7.15 -17.79
C ASN A 90 47.79 6.21 -18.29
N SER A 91 46.52 6.53 -18.05
CA SER A 91 45.38 5.74 -18.54
C SER A 91 45.26 5.77 -20.05
N TRP A 92 45.55 6.91 -20.70
CA TRP A 92 45.53 7.01 -22.16
C TRP A 92 46.69 6.23 -22.80
N GLN A 93 47.86 6.26 -22.17
CA GLN A 93 49.06 5.52 -22.56
C GLN A 93 49.02 4.03 -22.14
N GLU A 94 47.85 3.51 -21.73
CA GLU A 94 47.64 2.12 -21.34
C GLU A 94 48.64 1.60 -20.29
N VAL A 95 49.13 2.48 -19.42
CA VAL A 95 49.94 2.09 -18.28
C VAL A 95 49.00 1.37 -17.32
N ALA A 96 49.19 0.04 -17.18
CA ALA A 96 48.29 -0.88 -16.50
C ALA A 96 47.56 -0.25 -15.30
N GLY A 97 46.30 0.13 -15.51
CA GLY A 97 45.42 0.56 -14.44
C GLY A 97 44.97 -0.63 -13.60
N GLU A 98 44.24 -0.37 -12.52
CA GLU A 98 43.65 -1.45 -11.72
C GLU A 98 42.60 -2.18 -12.57
N PRO A 99 42.78 -3.49 -12.86
CA PRO A 99 41.83 -4.25 -13.66
C PRO A 99 40.54 -4.49 -12.87
N VAL A 100 39.41 -4.29 -13.53
CA VAL A 100 38.08 -4.52 -12.96
C VAL A 100 37.56 -5.84 -13.45
N TYR A 101 37.08 -6.68 -12.54
CA TYR A 101 36.46 -7.97 -12.85
C TYR A 101 35.00 -8.00 -12.38
N SER A 102 34.14 -8.76 -13.07
CA SER A 102 32.81 -9.08 -12.56
C SER A 102 32.89 -10.05 -11.38
N ARG A 103 31.76 -10.25 -10.67
CA ARG A 103 31.60 -11.36 -9.69
C ARG A 103 31.92 -12.74 -10.28
N SER A 104 31.75 -12.92 -11.60
CA SER A 104 32.12 -14.12 -12.35
C SER A 104 33.59 -14.14 -12.83
N HIS A 105 34.46 -13.30 -12.24
CA HIS A 105 35.89 -13.17 -12.57
C HIS A 105 36.17 -12.82 -14.05
N ARG A 106 35.19 -12.25 -14.76
CA ARG A 106 35.38 -11.81 -16.15
C ARG A 106 35.94 -10.40 -16.17
N PHE A 107 36.99 -10.18 -16.94
CA PHE A 107 37.56 -8.85 -17.13
C PHE A 107 36.53 -7.88 -17.72
N MET A 108 36.39 -6.70 -17.11
CA MET A 108 35.37 -5.70 -17.43
C MET A 108 35.95 -4.40 -18.00
N GLY A 109 37.25 -4.16 -17.84
CA GLY A 109 37.98 -2.95 -18.19
C GLY A 109 38.89 -2.52 -17.04
N TYR A 110 39.33 -1.26 -17.03
CA TYR A 110 40.18 -0.70 -15.99
C TYR A 110 39.47 0.38 -15.17
N LYS A 111 39.96 0.58 -13.94
CA LYS A 111 39.51 1.63 -13.02
C LYS A 111 40.39 2.87 -13.13
N LEU A 112 39.73 4.02 -13.24
CA LEU A 112 40.32 5.35 -13.15
C LEU A 112 39.77 6.03 -11.90
N SER A 113 40.62 6.26 -10.90
CA SER A 113 40.23 6.86 -9.62
C SER A 113 40.98 8.15 -9.34
N PHE A 114 40.21 9.19 -9.03
CA PHE A 114 40.67 10.48 -8.51
C PHE A 114 40.20 10.71 -7.08
N ASN A 115 39.82 9.63 -6.38
CA ASN A 115 39.27 9.71 -5.04
C ASN A 115 40.17 10.49 -4.08
N GLY A 116 39.60 11.48 -3.39
CA GLY A 116 40.31 12.33 -2.42
C GLY A 116 41.19 13.43 -3.01
N PHE A 117 41.30 13.53 -4.35
CA PHE A 117 42.05 14.61 -5.00
C PHE A 117 41.11 15.78 -5.29
N GLU A 118 41.02 16.72 -4.35
CA GLU A 118 40.06 17.81 -4.41
C GLU A 118 40.25 18.75 -5.62
N ALA A 119 39.19 18.86 -6.43
CA ALA A 119 39.04 19.80 -7.53
C ALA A 119 37.53 20.05 -7.78
N PRO A 120 37.09 21.29 -8.03
CA PRO A 120 35.68 21.62 -8.16
C PRO A 120 35.09 21.23 -9.51
N THR A 121 35.93 20.92 -10.50
CA THR A 121 35.53 20.47 -11.85
C THR A 121 36.64 19.63 -12.48
N LEU A 122 36.32 18.95 -13.58
CA LEU A 122 37.20 18.06 -14.33
C LEU A 122 37.55 18.65 -15.71
N PRO A 123 38.63 18.17 -16.37
CA PRO A 123 38.96 18.64 -17.71
C PRO A 123 37.91 18.20 -18.75
N VAL A 124 37.69 19.05 -19.75
CA VAL A 124 36.88 18.73 -20.95
C VAL A 124 37.70 17.85 -21.87
N LEU A 125 37.34 16.57 -22.00
CA LEU A 125 38.11 15.58 -22.74
C LEU A 125 37.49 15.29 -24.13
N PRO A 126 38.29 14.95 -25.16
CA PRO A 126 37.74 14.50 -26.43
C PRO A 126 36.95 13.19 -26.26
N ALA A 127 35.79 13.11 -26.91
CA ALA A 127 34.92 11.93 -26.82
C ALA A 127 35.64 10.66 -27.30
N GLY A 128 35.38 9.52 -26.63
CA GLY A 128 35.97 8.23 -26.99
C GLY A 128 37.46 8.04 -26.67
N SER A 129 38.12 8.99 -25.98
CA SER A 129 39.57 8.94 -25.72
C SER A 129 40.02 7.77 -24.83
N PHE A 130 39.12 7.18 -24.02
CA PHE A 130 39.45 6.17 -23.02
C PHE A 130 38.59 4.91 -23.18
N PRO A 131 38.78 4.11 -24.25
CA PRO A 131 37.94 2.96 -24.55
C PRO A 131 38.08 1.79 -23.56
N PHE A 132 39.21 1.71 -22.82
CA PHE A 132 39.48 0.61 -21.89
C PHE A 132 39.03 0.89 -20.45
N ILE A 133 38.64 2.14 -20.15
CA ILE A 133 38.16 2.51 -18.82
C ILE A 133 36.68 2.15 -18.72
N SER A 134 36.36 1.32 -17.72
CA SER A 134 34.99 0.90 -17.44
C SER A 134 34.49 1.34 -16.07
N PHE A 135 35.39 1.84 -15.21
CA PHE A 135 35.10 2.28 -13.85
C PHE A 135 35.73 3.64 -13.63
N ILE A 136 34.91 4.61 -13.23
CA ILE A 136 35.34 5.95 -12.80
C ILE A 136 34.96 6.14 -11.33
N ASP A 137 35.93 6.56 -10.52
CA ASP A 137 35.81 6.85 -9.09
C ASP A 137 36.27 8.29 -8.82
N LEU A 138 35.29 9.15 -8.51
CA LEU A 138 35.44 10.58 -8.27
C LEU A 138 35.06 10.93 -6.82
N GLY A 139 35.15 9.97 -5.89
CA GLY A 139 34.72 10.22 -4.52
C GLY A 139 35.56 11.29 -3.81
N HIS A 140 34.95 12.09 -2.93
CA HIS A 140 35.66 13.06 -2.09
C HIS A 140 36.54 14.06 -2.88
N MET A 141 36.05 14.58 -4.00
CA MET A 141 36.76 15.57 -4.81
C MET A 141 36.28 17.00 -4.60
N SER A 142 35.20 17.23 -3.84
CA SER A 142 34.52 18.54 -3.76
C SER A 142 34.02 19.05 -5.12
N LEU A 143 33.65 18.15 -6.03
CA LEU A 143 33.12 18.51 -7.35
C LEU A 143 31.82 19.28 -7.23
N LEU A 144 31.73 20.42 -7.92
CA LEU A 144 30.49 21.18 -8.10
C LEU A 144 29.72 20.68 -9.34
N GLU A 145 30.45 20.23 -10.35
CA GLU A 145 29.90 19.67 -11.58
C GLU A 145 30.85 18.62 -12.17
N VAL A 146 30.31 17.75 -13.02
CA VAL A 146 31.09 16.88 -13.91
C VAL A 146 30.71 17.24 -15.35
N PRO A 147 31.64 17.80 -16.15
CA PRO A 147 31.36 18.17 -17.54
C PRO A 147 30.86 16.98 -18.37
N ALA A 148 29.88 17.21 -19.24
CA ALA A 148 29.30 16.18 -20.10
C ALA A 148 30.36 15.52 -21.00
N GLU A 149 31.29 16.34 -21.51
CA GLU A 149 32.42 15.94 -22.35
C GLU A 149 33.39 15.03 -21.63
N PHE A 150 33.60 15.24 -20.33
CA PHE A 150 34.42 14.34 -19.52
C PHE A 150 33.84 12.92 -19.59
N LEU A 151 32.53 12.75 -19.35
CA LEU A 151 31.89 11.43 -19.42
C LEU A 151 31.91 10.81 -20.82
N ARG A 152 31.71 11.62 -21.88
CA ARG A 152 31.76 11.15 -23.27
C ARG A 152 33.13 10.59 -23.68
N ALA A 153 34.19 10.90 -22.94
CA ALA A 153 35.51 10.32 -23.17
C ALA A 153 35.57 8.81 -22.86
N PHE A 154 34.58 8.25 -22.15
CA PHE A 154 34.56 6.89 -21.63
C PHE A 154 33.39 6.04 -22.22
N PRO A 155 33.48 5.60 -23.48
CA PRO A 155 32.38 4.98 -24.21
C PRO A 155 31.97 3.59 -23.70
N HIS A 156 32.74 2.99 -22.79
CA HIS A 156 32.49 1.66 -22.22
C HIS A 156 32.33 1.69 -20.69
N LEU A 157 31.95 2.86 -20.16
CA LEU A 157 31.69 3.04 -18.75
C LEU A 157 30.57 2.10 -18.25
N LYS A 158 30.88 1.36 -17.19
CA LYS A 158 29.97 0.43 -16.50
C LYS A 158 29.73 0.85 -15.05
N THR A 159 30.67 1.53 -14.43
CA THR A 159 30.57 2.00 -13.04
C THR A 159 30.98 3.46 -12.98
N PHE A 160 30.08 4.30 -12.50
CA PHE A 160 30.33 5.71 -12.22
C PHE A 160 30.04 5.97 -10.74
N GLU A 161 31.09 6.30 -10.00
CA GLU A 161 31.02 6.64 -8.58
C GLU A 161 31.53 8.07 -8.41
N ALA A 162 30.70 8.95 -7.86
CA ALA A 162 31.06 10.30 -7.44
C ALA A 162 30.48 10.67 -6.06
N PRO A 163 30.60 9.80 -5.04
CA PRO A 163 30.03 10.07 -3.72
C PRO A 163 30.79 11.16 -2.96
N ASN A 164 30.13 11.82 -2.01
CA ASN A 164 30.72 12.84 -1.13
C ASN A 164 31.33 14.00 -1.93
N ASN A 165 30.55 14.55 -2.85
CA ASN A 165 30.87 15.76 -3.60
C ASN A 165 29.79 16.81 -3.32
N ARG A 166 29.67 17.84 -4.18
CA ARG A 166 28.69 18.93 -4.08
C ARG A 166 27.96 19.12 -5.40
N LEU A 167 27.70 18.00 -6.09
CA LEU A 167 26.99 18.00 -7.35
C LEU A 167 25.55 18.43 -7.09
N THR A 168 25.07 19.42 -7.83
CA THR A 168 23.65 19.83 -7.78
C THR A 168 22.80 19.10 -8.81
N GLN A 169 23.43 18.52 -9.83
CA GLN A 169 22.78 17.75 -10.88
C GLN A 169 23.66 16.57 -11.32
N VAL A 170 23.01 15.51 -11.81
CA VAL A 170 23.69 14.42 -12.51
C VAL A 170 24.00 14.89 -13.95
N PRO A 171 25.20 14.63 -14.51
CA PRO A 171 25.55 15.12 -15.84
C PRO A 171 24.67 14.54 -16.94
N ALA A 172 24.19 15.39 -17.86
CA ALA A 172 23.29 15.02 -18.96
C ALA A 172 23.81 13.83 -19.81
N ALA A 173 25.13 13.78 -20.01
CA ALA A 173 25.78 12.71 -20.77
C ALA A 173 25.61 11.33 -20.14
N LEU A 174 25.26 11.19 -18.85
CA LEU A 174 25.08 9.88 -18.23
C LEU A 174 23.97 9.05 -18.91
N GLY A 175 22.94 9.70 -19.47
CA GLY A 175 21.91 9.04 -20.28
C GLY A 175 22.40 8.50 -21.63
N GLU A 176 23.62 8.88 -22.06
CA GLU A 176 24.30 8.31 -23.24
C GLU A 176 25.02 6.98 -22.88
N GLN A 177 25.23 6.70 -21.59
CA GLN A 177 26.04 5.57 -21.11
C GLN A 177 25.17 4.32 -20.99
N THR A 178 24.76 3.80 -22.14
CA THR A 178 23.86 2.63 -22.27
C THR A 178 24.38 1.34 -21.64
N ARG A 179 25.67 1.28 -21.24
CA ARG A 179 26.31 0.14 -20.58
C ARG A 179 26.48 0.32 -19.07
N LEU A 180 25.96 1.40 -18.50
CA LEU A 180 26.12 1.71 -17.08
C LEU A 180 25.35 0.71 -16.20
N VAL A 181 26.08 0.03 -15.32
CA VAL A 181 25.56 -1.00 -14.41
C VAL A 181 25.44 -0.47 -12.98
N THR A 182 26.34 0.43 -12.57
CA THR A 182 26.39 1.00 -11.22
C THR A 182 26.51 2.51 -11.31
N LEU A 183 25.61 3.20 -10.62
CA LEU A 183 25.61 4.64 -10.41
C LEU A 183 25.61 4.91 -8.91
N ASP A 184 26.66 5.57 -8.42
CA ASP A 184 26.75 6.06 -7.05
C ASP A 184 27.04 7.56 -7.06
N VAL A 185 26.09 8.35 -6.59
CA VAL A 185 26.22 9.79 -6.38
C VAL A 185 25.75 10.17 -4.97
N ALA A 186 25.98 9.29 -3.99
CA ALA A 186 25.60 9.52 -2.61
C ALA A 186 26.26 10.78 -2.00
N ASN A 187 25.59 11.39 -1.03
CA ASN A 187 26.06 12.56 -0.28
C ASN A 187 26.54 13.69 -1.21
N ASN A 188 25.63 14.14 -2.06
CA ASN A 188 25.78 15.32 -2.90
C ASN A 188 24.64 16.31 -2.57
N ASP A 189 24.57 17.41 -3.31
CA ASP A 189 23.55 18.45 -3.14
C ASP A 189 22.48 18.35 -4.24
N LEU A 190 22.16 17.13 -4.71
CA LEU A 190 21.18 16.93 -5.77
C LEU A 190 19.79 17.30 -5.25
N THR A 191 19.19 18.34 -5.81
CA THR A 191 17.81 18.77 -5.49
C THR A 191 16.79 18.22 -6.47
N THR A 192 17.21 17.92 -7.70
CA THR A 192 16.37 17.35 -8.76
C THR A 192 17.11 16.23 -9.47
N LEU A 193 16.36 15.25 -9.96
CA LEU A 193 16.87 14.16 -10.76
C LEU A 193 16.12 14.14 -12.09
N ASP A 194 16.85 14.30 -13.20
CA ASP A 194 16.26 14.24 -14.53
C ASP A 194 15.78 12.79 -14.80
N THR A 195 14.48 12.56 -14.60
CA THR A 195 13.85 11.24 -14.76
C THR A 195 14.04 10.69 -16.18
N PRO A 196 13.77 11.45 -17.27
CA PRO A 196 14.11 11.02 -18.63
C PRO A 196 15.57 10.57 -18.80
N LEU A 197 16.53 11.25 -18.17
CA LEU A 197 17.93 10.85 -18.23
C LEU A 197 18.16 9.50 -17.58
N LEU A 198 17.65 9.28 -16.36
CA LEU A 198 17.80 8.00 -15.68
C LEU A 198 17.10 6.86 -16.41
N GLN A 199 15.91 7.10 -16.96
CA GLN A 199 15.16 6.10 -17.72
C GLN A 199 15.92 5.58 -18.96
N ARG A 200 16.93 6.31 -19.46
CA ARG A 200 17.81 5.85 -20.54
C ARG A 200 18.90 4.88 -20.08
N CYS A 201 19.21 4.83 -18.78
CA CYS A 201 20.19 3.93 -18.19
C CYS A 201 19.59 2.53 -17.93
N THR A 202 19.00 1.90 -18.94
CA THR A 202 18.20 0.66 -18.81
C THR A 202 19.00 -0.58 -18.39
N THR A 203 20.33 -0.51 -18.37
CA THR A 203 21.21 -1.61 -17.90
C THR A 203 21.62 -1.49 -16.44
N LEU A 204 21.13 -0.44 -15.74
CA LEU A 204 21.47 -0.16 -14.36
C LEU A 204 20.97 -1.26 -13.42
N ARG A 205 21.86 -1.71 -12.53
CA ARG A 205 21.57 -2.73 -11.52
C ARG A 205 21.68 -2.21 -10.10
N ARG A 206 22.53 -1.19 -9.89
CA ARG A 206 22.75 -0.54 -8.61
C ARG A 206 22.64 0.97 -8.74
N LEU A 207 21.79 1.56 -7.91
CA LEU A 207 21.54 2.99 -7.84
C LEU A 207 21.69 3.45 -6.38
N THR A 208 22.65 4.33 -6.12
CA THR A 208 22.88 4.93 -4.80
C THR A 208 22.72 6.45 -4.91
N LEU A 209 21.67 6.98 -4.27
CA LEU A 209 21.36 8.41 -4.20
C LEU A 209 21.27 8.93 -2.77
N ARG A 210 21.61 8.10 -1.78
CA ARG A 210 21.58 8.42 -0.34
C ARG A 210 22.12 9.82 -0.03
N GLY A 211 21.48 10.51 0.92
CA GLY A 211 21.98 11.77 1.46
C GLY A 211 21.91 12.95 0.50
N ASN A 212 21.06 12.88 -0.53
CA ASN A 212 20.76 13.98 -1.43
C ASN A 212 19.36 14.56 -1.11
N PRO A 213 19.19 15.89 -1.02
CA PRO A 213 17.91 16.52 -0.69
C PRO A 213 16.98 16.59 -1.91
N LEU A 214 16.65 15.44 -2.51
CA LEU A 214 15.79 15.40 -3.70
C LEU A 214 14.37 15.85 -3.35
N GLU A 215 13.87 16.81 -4.12
CA GLU A 215 12.46 17.19 -4.12
C GLU A 215 11.72 16.41 -5.21
N GLY A 216 10.59 15.79 -4.86
CA GLY A 216 9.67 15.17 -5.82
C GLY A 216 9.59 13.65 -5.76
N ALA A 217 8.82 13.08 -6.70
CA ALA A 217 8.62 11.64 -6.82
C ALA A 217 9.64 11.03 -7.77
N LEU A 218 10.11 9.82 -7.46
CA LEU A 218 11.08 9.08 -8.26
C LEU A 218 10.38 7.97 -9.03
N ASP A 219 10.47 7.98 -10.36
CA ASP A 219 9.93 6.92 -11.22
C ASP A 219 11.05 5.98 -11.67
N LEU A 220 10.91 4.70 -11.30
CA LEU A 220 11.88 3.63 -11.58
C LEU A 220 11.37 2.62 -12.61
N SER A 221 10.19 2.84 -13.21
CA SER A 221 9.53 1.90 -14.12
C SER A 221 10.39 1.42 -15.30
N ALA A 222 11.25 2.29 -15.85
CA ALA A 222 12.14 1.94 -16.97
C ALA A 222 13.39 1.13 -16.57
N LEU A 223 13.72 1.08 -15.27
CA LEU A 223 14.98 0.53 -14.74
C LEU A 223 14.82 -0.92 -14.27
N THR A 224 14.23 -1.77 -15.10
CA THR A 224 13.77 -3.14 -14.79
C THR A 224 14.88 -4.11 -14.33
N TRP A 225 16.15 -3.77 -14.55
CA TRP A 225 17.31 -4.55 -14.11
C TRP A 225 17.86 -4.16 -12.73
N LEU A 226 17.27 -3.17 -12.06
CA LEU A 226 17.67 -2.78 -10.71
C LEU A 226 17.52 -3.94 -9.73
N THR A 227 18.58 -4.17 -8.96
CA THR A 227 18.59 -5.14 -7.88
C THR A 227 18.86 -4.48 -6.53
N HIS A 228 19.65 -3.40 -6.49
CA HIS A 228 19.93 -2.65 -5.26
C HIS A 228 19.67 -1.16 -5.48
N ILE A 229 18.86 -0.58 -4.61
CA ILE A 229 18.48 0.82 -4.63
C ILE A 229 18.69 1.38 -3.21
N ASP A 230 19.57 2.38 -3.06
CA ASP A 230 19.82 3.06 -1.79
C ASP A 230 19.38 4.53 -1.89
N LEU A 231 18.29 4.84 -1.18
CA LEU A 231 17.64 6.14 -1.14
C LEU A 231 17.55 6.68 0.30
N VAL A 232 18.49 6.30 1.16
CA VAL A 232 18.48 6.69 2.58
C VAL A 232 18.65 8.19 2.76
N SER A 233 17.94 8.79 3.71
CA SER A 233 18.11 10.21 4.10
C SER A 233 17.99 11.20 2.93
N MET A 234 16.99 11.01 2.08
CA MET A 234 16.77 11.88 0.92
C MET A 234 15.68 12.93 1.11
N GLY A 235 14.90 12.84 2.20
CA GLY A 235 13.75 13.72 2.43
C GLY A 235 12.51 13.34 1.62
N LEU A 236 12.46 12.12 1.06
CA LEU A 236 11.33 11.65 0.25
C LEU A 236 10.05 11.64 1.09
N THR A 237 8.98 12.25 0.58
CA THR A 237 7.65 12.23 1.22
C THR A 237 6.77 11.07 0.75
N ARG A 238 7.15 10.43 -0.36
CA ARG A 238 6.46 9.31 -0.99
C ARG A 238 7.47 8.27 -1.46
N MET A 239 7.03 7.02 -1.54
CA MET A 239 7.81 5.95 -2.17
C MET A 239 7.98 6.18 -3.68
N PRO A 240 9.05 5.63 -4.30
CA PRO A 240 9.19 5.62 -5.75
C PRO A 240 8.08 4.82 -6.44
N SER A 241 7.74 5.20 -7.68
CA SER A 241 6.79 4.48 -8.54
C SER A 241 7.47 3.47 -9.45
N GLY A 242 6.72 2.47 -9.90
CA GLY A 242 7.20 1.47 -10.86
C GLY A 242 8.01 0.34 -10.21
N LEU A 243 7.84 0.09 -8.91
CA LEU A 243 8.52 -1.00 -8.19
C LEU A 243 8.03 -2.38 -8.66
N ARG A 244 6.80 -2.45 -9.18
CA ARG A 244 6.24 -3.66 -9.81
C ARG A 244 7.09 -4.18 -10.98
N GLU A 245 7.63 -3.27 -11.80
CA GLU A 245 8.46 -3.59 -12.97
C GLU A 245 9.85 -4.12 -12.60
N LEU A 246 10.28 -3.93 -11.34
CA LEU A 246 11.59 -4.33 -10.85
C LEU A 246 11.60 -5.81 -10.44
N VAL A 247 11.53 -6.70 -11.43
CA VAL A 247 11.43 -8.16 -11.23
C VAL A 247 12.64 -8.78 -10.53
N ASN A 248 13.79 -8.11 -10.58
CA ASN A 248 15.04 -8.55 -9.95
C ASN A 248 15.37 -7.79 -8.65
N LEU A 249 14.42 -7.04 -8.09
CA LEU A 249 14.66 -6.23 -6.89
C LEU A 249 15.02 -7.11 -5.69
N GLU A 250 16.19 -6.83 -5.08
CA GLU A 250 16.69 -7.52 -3.88
C GLU A 250 16.69 -6.58 -2.67
N ILE A 251 17.07 -5.31 -2.88
CA ILE A 251 17.17 -4.29 -1.82
C ILE A 251 16.62 -2.96 -2.32
N LEU A 252 15.68 -2.40 -1.57
CA LEU A 252 15.19 -1.02 -1.67
C LEU A 252 15.29 -0.38 -0.29
N ASP A 253 16.32 0.45 -0.09
CA ASP A 253 16.56 1.13 1.17
C ASP A 253 15.97 2.54 1.14
N LEU A 254 14.89 2.76 1.88
CA LEU A 254 14.16 4.03 2.01
C LEU A 254 14.26 4.60 3.42
N ARG A 255 15.24 4.17 4.23
CA ARG A 255 15.35 4.59 5.62
C ARG A 255 15.58 6.09 5.77
N ASP A 256 15.17 6.63 6.91
CA ASP A 256 15.39 8.02 7.33
C ASP A 256 14.85 9.05 6.31
N ASN A 257 13.70 8.76 5.70
CA ASN A 257 12.98 9.69 4.82
C ASN A 257 11.76 10.31 5.56
N GLN A 258 10.89 11.00 4.83
CA GLN A 258 9.68 11.66 5.33
C GLN A 258 8.40 10.96 4.84
N ILE A 259 8.47 9.65 4.59
CA ILE A 259 7.36 8.87 4.05
C ILE A 259 6.32 8.65 5.14
N THR A 260 5.06 9.00 4.86
CA THR A 260 3.95 8.86 5.81
C THR A 260 3.03 7.68 5.50
N GLN A 261 3.09 7.13 4.29
CA GLN A 261 2.24 6.03 3.83
C GLN A 261 3.03 5.09 2.92
N ALA A 262 2.75 3.78 3.01
CA ALA A 262 3.22 2.82 2.02
C ALA A 262 2.48 3.04 0.69
N SER A 263 3.11 2.71 -0.44
CA SER A 263 2.48 2.86 -1.75
C SER A 263 1.39 1.82 -1.99
N ASN A 264 0.40 2.10 -2.85
CA ASN A 264 -0.58 1.08 -3.27
C ASN A 264 0.09 -0.15 -3.91
N GLU A 265 1.28 0.01 -4.50
CA GLU A 265 2.09 -1.11 -4.99
C GLU A 265 2.46 -2.10 -3.87
N LEU A 266 2.47 -1.66 -2.61
CA LEU A 266 2.67 -2.42 -1.38
C LEU A 266 1.38 -2.74 -0.61
N LEU A 267 0.21 -2.18 -0.95
CA LEU A 267 -1.04 -2.33 -0.18
C LEU A 267 -2.13 -3.09 -0.93
N ASP A 268 -2.20 -2.91 -2.25
CA ASP A 268 -3.26 -3.42 -3.10
C ASP A 268 -2.69 -4.45 -4.09
N PRO A 269 -2.69 -5.75 -3.74
CA PRO A 269 -2.62 -6.77 -4.75
C PRO A 269 -4.01 -6.81 -5.40
N ALA A 270 -4.24 -6.03 -6.45
CA ALA A 270 -5.14 -6.54 -7.49
C ALA A 270 -4.67 -7.97 -7.80
N ASP A 271 -5.59 -8.92 -7.98
CA ASP A 271 -5.37 -10.37 -8.08
C ASP A 271 -4.31 -10.84 -9.12
N GLU A 272 -3.65 -9.91 -9.81
CA GLU A 272 -2.76 -10.12 -10.94
C GLU A 272 -1.30 -10.45 -10.57
N ASP A 273 -0.75 -10.10 -9.38
CA ASP A 273 0.62 -10.55 -9.01
C ASP A 273 0.99 -10.49 -7.49
N PRO A 274 0.59 -11.48 -6.67
CA PRO A 274 1.03 -11.59 -5.27
C PRO A 274 2.55 -11.82 -5.10
N VAL A 275 3.25 -12.28 -6.14
CA VAL A 275 4.70 -12.53 -6.09
C VAL A 275 5.47 -11.22 -6.14
N ALA A 276 5.06 -10.27 -7.00
CA ALA A 276 5.66 -8.94 -7.06
C ALA A 276 5.51 -8.19 -5.74
N MET A 277 4.31 -8.18 -5.17
CA MET A 277 4.04 -7.60 -3.85
C MET A 277 5.00 -8.12 -2.78
N ARG A 278 5.09 -9.46 -2.65
CA ARG A 278 5.95 -10.11 -1.66
C ARG A 278 7.43 -9.77 -1.88
N ARG A 279 7.89 -9.75 -3.14
CA ARG A 279 9.26 -9.36 -3.49
C ARG A 279 9.55 -7.93 -3.03
N ILE A 280 8.68 -6.97 -3.38
CA ILE A 280 8.85 -5.56 -3.03
C ILE A 280 8.86 -5.40 -1.51
N PHE A 281 7.90 -6.01 -0.81
CA PHE A 281 7.83 -5.91 0.66
C PHE A 281 9.10 -6.43 1.33
N ILE A 282 9.60 -7.62 0.94
CA ILE A 282 10.81 -8.22 1.52
C ILE A 282 12.06 -7.38 1.21
N ALA A 283 12.13 -6.77 0.02
CA ALA A 283 13.25 -5.95 -0.39
C ALA A 283 13.27 -4.57 0.28
N THR A 284 12.14 -4.08 0.81
CA THR A 284 11.95 -2.69 1.23
C THR A 284 12.28 -2.45 2.70
N TYR A 285 13.13 -1.46 2.98
CA TYR A 285 13.45 -0.98 4.32
C TYR A 285 12.91 0.44 4.54
N LEU A 286 12.06 0.63 5.56
CA LEU A 286 11.35 1.89 5.83
C LEU A 286 11.64 2.48 7.22
N ASP A 287 12.59 1.93 7.99
CA ASP A 287 12.94 2.46 9.32
C ASP A 287 13.29 3.96 9.29
N GLY A 288 12.97 4.70 10.35
CA GLY A 288 13.25 6.14 10.44
C GLY A 288 12.27 7.04 9.68
N ASN A 289 11.24 6.48 9.05
CA ASN A 289 10.16 7.26 8.41
C ASN A 289 9.01 7.56 9.39
N PRO A 290 8.39 8.76 9.30
CA PRO A 290 7.22 9.15 10.09
C PRO A 290 5.93 8.58 9.49
N LEU A 291 5.80 7.24 9.44
CA LEU A 291 4.56 6.60 9.00
C LEU A 291 3.38 7.11 9.84
N SER A 292 2.31 7.53 9.15
CA SER A 292 1.03 7.86 9.76
C SER A 292 0.44 6.64 10.46
N ALA A 293 -0.53 6.85 11.36
CA ALA A 293 -1.25 5.75 12.00
C ALA A 293 -1.81 4.76 10.96
N GLN A 294 -2.50 5.29 9.94
CA GLN A 294 -3.02 4.48 8.83
C GLN A 294 -1.90 3.75 8.08
N GLY A 295 -0.84 4.45 7.68
CA GLY A 295 0.27 3.83 6.95
C GLY A 295 1.01 2.75 7.75
N LEU A 296 1.04 2.87 9.09
CA LEU A 296 1.57 1.83 9.97
C LEU A 296 0.63 0.62 10.05
N ASP A 297 -0.68 0.84 10.10
CA ASP A 297 -1.70 -0.22 10.06
C ASP A 297 -1.59 -1.02 8.78
N ASP A 298 -1.59 -0.32 7.64
CA ASP A 298 -1.52 -0.91 6.31
C ASP A 298 -0.24 -1.74 6.16
N TYR A 299 0.90 -1.20 6.61
CA TYR A 299 2.18 -1.92 6.60
C TYR A 299 2.18 -3.15 7.52
N ALA A 300 1.57 -3.04 8.71
CA ALA A 300 1.46 -4.14 9.65
C ALA A 300 0.60 -5.28 9.08
N GLU A 301 -0.46 -4.94 8.37
CA GLU A 301 -1.34 -5.90 7.71
C GLU A 301 -0.58 -6.69 6.63
N VAL A 302 0.12 -5.99 5.73
CA VAL A 302 0.95 -6.60 4.68
C VAL A 302 2.04 -7.48 5.29
N HIS A 303 2.64 -7.06 6.41
CA HIS A 303 3.64 -7.86 7.14
C HIS A 303 3.09 -9.23 7.55
N VAL A 304 1.86 -9.30 8.06
CA VAL A 304 1.23 -10.57 8.42
C VAL A 304 0.98 -11.43 7.18
N ARG A 305 0.41 -10.83 6.12
CA ARG A 305 0.14 -11.53 4.85
C ARG A 305 1.40 -12.18 4.27
N VAL A 306 2.55 -11.51 4.35
CA VAL A 306 3.83 -11.98 3.79
C VAL A 306 4.57 -12.98 4.69
N THR A 307 4.58 -12.75 6.00
CA THR A 307 5.37 -13.56 6.95
C THR A 307 4.65 -14.81 7.44
N GLN A 308 3.31 -14.81 7.42
CA GLN A 308 2.47 -15.91 7.88
C GLN A 308 1.45 -16.25 6.79
N PRO A 309 1.88 -16.83 5.66
CA PRO A 309 0.96 -17.19 4.57
C PRO A 309 -0.12 -18.15 5.09
N GLY A 310 -1.38 -17.71 5.05
CA GLY A 310 -2.54 -18.42 5.59
C GLY A 310 -3.07 -17.92 6.93
N ARG A 311 -2.35 -17.05 7.64
CA ARG A 311 -2.90 -16.31 8.79
C ARG A 311 -3.37 -14.95 8.28
N VAL A 312 -4.67 -14.79 8.10
CA VAL A 312 -5.24 -13.49 7.73
C VAL A 312 -5.04 -12.54 8.93
N PRO A 313 -4.37 -11.39 8.77
CA PRO A 313 -4.41 -10.36 9.81
C PRO A 313 -5.87 -10.00 10.09
N GLN A 314 -6.22 -9.75 11.34
CA GLN A 314 -7.53 -9.19 11.65
C GLN A 314 -7.54 -7.71 11.18
N GLY A 315 -7.74 -7.49 9.88
CA GLY A 315 -7.67 -6.23 9.12
C GLY A 315 -7.95 -6.50 7.63
N PRO A 316 -8.46 -5.53 6.85
CA PRO A 316 -9.45 -5.81 5.81
C PRO A 316 -8.89 -6.44 4.53
N LEU A 317 -9.61 -7.48 4.11
CA LEU A 317 -9.67 -8.07 2.76
C LEU A 317 -8.49 -8.97 2.37
N ALA A 318 -8.71 -10.28 2.56
CA ALA A 318 -8.36 -11.27 1.55
C ALA A 318 -9.36 -12.43 1.62
N VAL A 319 -10.03 -12.69 0.50
CA VAL A 319 -10.91 -13.85 0.27
C VAL A 319 -10.06 -15.12 0.38
N THR A 320 -9.98 -15.70 1.57
CA THR A 320 -9.65 -17.11 1.67
C THR A 320 -10.85 -17.89 1.18
N ALA A 321 -10.64 -18.76 0.18
CA ALA A 321 -11.63 -19.75 -0.21
C ALA A 321 -12.25 -20.36 1.05
N PRO A 322 -13.59 -20.46 1.13
CA PRO A 322 -14.28 -20.91 2.33
C PRO A 322 -13.66 -22.22 2.83
N GLU A 323 -13.19 -22.26 4.08
CA GLU A 323 -12.90 -23.53 4.73
C GLU A 323 -14.13 -24.45 4.55
N PRO A 324 -13.95 -25.73 4.22
CA PRO A 324 -15.07 -26.66 4.11
C PRO A 324 -15.84 -26.70 5.44
N LEU A 325 -17.18 -26.71 5.37
CA LEU A 325 -18.03 -26.86 6.56
C LEU A 325 -17.61 -28.08 7.38
N ILE A 326 -17.20 -27.85 8.63
CA ILE A 326 -16.44 -28.84 9.44
C ILE A 326 -17.34 -29.93 10.07
N ALA A 327 -18.66 -29.91 9.91
CA ALA A 327 -19.54 -30.89 10.56
C ALA A 327 -20.81 -31.15 9.75
N SER A 328 -21.45 -32.30 9.91
CA SER A 328 -22.76 -32.63 9.32
C SER A 328 -23.90 -31.80 9.91
N ALA A 329 -25.01 -31.66 9.20
CA ALA A 329 -26.21 -30.95 9.67
C ALA A 329 -26.69 -31.37 11.08
N SER A 330 -26.56 -32.65 11.43
CA SER A 330 -26.95 -33.20 12.74
C SER A 330 -25.97 -32.81 13.85
N GLU A 331 -24.68 -32.76 13.57
CA GLU A 331 -23.65 -32.31 14.52
C GLU A 331 -23.78 -30.82 14.82
N ARG A 332 -24.11 -30.00 13.82
CA ARG A 332 -24.39 -28.57 14.03
C ARG A 332 -25.63 -28.36 14.91
N LEU A 333 -26.69 -29.13 14.69
CA LEU A 333 -27.88 -29.08 15.55
C LEU A 333 -27.57 -29.49 16.99
N ALA A 334 -26.76 -30.53 17.19
CA ALA A 334 -26.42 -31.04 18.52
C ALA A 334 -25.78 -29.97 19.44
N GLN A 335 -25.05 -29.00 18.87
CA GLN A 335 -24.46 -27.87 19.59
C GLN A 335 -25.51 -27.00 20.29
N TRP A 336 -26.72 -26.90 19.72
CA TRP A 336 -27.78 -26.00 20.19
C TRP A 336 -28.88 -26.69 21.00
N MET A 337 -28.69 -27.98 21.33
CA MET A 337 -29.71 -28.84 21.95
C MET A 337 -29.48 -29.15 23.43
N ARG A 338 -28.41 -28.64 24.06
CA ARG A 338 -28.01 -29.00 25.45
C ARG A 338 -29.08 -28.65 26.48
N ASP A 339 -29.70 -27.48 26.35
CA ASP A 339 -30.70 -26.97 27.32
C ASP A 339 -32.15 -27.13 26.84
N VAL A 340 -32.37 -27.77 25.68
CA VAL A 340 -33.70 -28.00 25.13
C VAL A 340 -34.36 -29.17 25.85
N ALA A 341 -35.54 -28.92 26.43
CA ALA A 341 -36.35 -29.92 27.12
C ALA A 341 -36.76 -31.06 26.17
N GLU A 342 -36.81 -32.29 26.68
CA GLU A 342 -37.04 -33.50 25.87
C GLU A 342 -38.33 -33.45 25.04
N GLY A 343 -39.40 -32.86 25.58
CA GLY A 343 -40.67 -32.67 24.87
C GLY A 343 -40.62 -31.64 23.71
N GLU A 344 -39.64 -30.74 23.70
CA GLU A 344 -39.49 -29.69 22.66
C GLU A 344 -38.50 -30.09 21.57
N ARG A 345 -37.67 -31.12 21.80
CA ARG A 345 -36.58 -31.52 20.89
C ARG A 345 -37.07 -31.89 19.49
N ALA A 346 -38.24 -32.54 19.39
CA ALA A 346 -38.82 -32.91 18.11
C ALA A 346 -39.18 -31.67 17.26
N ALA A 347 -39.86 -30.70 17.86
CA ALA A 347 -40.24 -29.45 17.20
C ALA A 347 -39.01 -28.61 16.79
N ARG A 348 -37.98 -28.56 17.66
CA ARG A 348 -36.71 -27.86 17.38
C ARG A 348 -35.94 -28.51 16.23
N THR A 349 -35.95 -29.84 16.15
CA THR A 349 -35.32 -30.60 15.06
C THR A 349 -36.03 -30.36 13.73
N GLU A 350 -37.36 -30.34 13.72
CA GLU A 350 -38.16 -30.06 12.53
C GLU A 350 -37.87 -28.65 11.98
N ARG A 351 -37.88 -27.63 12.86
CA ARG A 351 -37.56 -26.24 12.48
C ARG A 351 -36.15 -26.12 11.90
N TRP A 352 -35.15 -26.74 12.53
CA TRP A 352 -33.77 -26.73 12.02
C TRP A 352 -33.68 -27.37 10.64
N THR A 353 -34.35 -28.51 10.43
CA THR A 353 -34.36 -29.23 9.15
C THR A 353 -34.97 -28.39 8.04
N LEU A 354 -36.07 -27.68 8.33
CA LEU A 354 -36.73 -26.79 7.37
C LEU A 354 -35.80 -25.65 6.92
N LEU A 355 -35.12 -25.01 7.86
CA LEU A 355 -34.23 -23.89 7.55
C LEU A 355 -32.92 -24.32 6.87
N ASN A 356 -32.46 -25.56 7.13
CA ASN A 356 -31.20 -26.10 6.64
C ASN A 356 -31.38 -27.04 5.41
N ALA A 357 -32.57 -27.14 4.83
CA ALA A 357 -32.91 -28.12 3.79
C ALA A 357 -31.96 -28.08 2.59
N ALA A 358 -31.65 -26.89 2.08
CA ALA A 358 -30.74 -26.70 0.94
C ALA A 358 -29.30 -27.19 1.23
N LEU A 359 -28.84 -27.13 2.48
CA LEU A 359 -27.53 -27.65 2.87
C LEU A 359 -27.55 -29.16 3.02
N ILE A 360 -28.62 -29.70 3.60
CA ILE A 360 -28.81 -31.14 3.78
C ILE A 360 -28.81 -31.85 2.42
N GLU A 361 -29.44 -31.26 1.40
CA GLU A 361 -29.42 -31.78 0.03
C GLU A 361 -28.02 -31.79 -0.58
N ARG A 362 -27.19 -30.77 -0.30
CA ARG A 362 -25.79 -30.71 -0.78
C ARG A 362 -24.83 -31.63 -0.01
N GLU A 363 -25.13 -31.94 1.24
CA GLU A 363 -24.38 -32.91 2.06
C GLU A 363 -24.75 -34.37 1.74
N ALA A 364 -25.73 -34.61 0.85
CA ALA A 364 -26.19 -35.94 0.51
C ALA A 364 -25.10 -36.77 -0.22
N PRO A 365 -25.00 -38.09 0.04
CA PRO A 365 -24.02 -38.94 -0.61
C PRO A 365 -24.14 -38.90 -2.15
N GLY A 366 -23.06 -38.54 -2.84
CA GLY A 366 -22.99 -38.52 -4.31
C GLY A 366 -23.25 -37.16 -4.98
N VAL A 367 -23.41 -36.08 -4.21
CA VAL A 367 -23.48 -34.71 -4.72
C VAL A 367 -22.08 -34.08 -4.69
N GLU A 368 -21.52 -33.72 -5.86
CA GLU A 368 -20.27 -32.96 -5.92
C GLU A 368 -20.54 -31.46 -5.68
N PRO A 369 -19.73 -30.77 -4.87
CA PRO A 369 -19.90 -29.34 -4.63
C PRO A 369 -19.55 -28.52 -5.88
N ASP A 370 -20.50 -27.72 -6.36
CA ASP A 370 -20.34 -26.84 -7.54
C ASP A 370 -19.45 -25.59 -7.27
N GLY A 371 -18.91 -25.45 -6.06
CA GLY A 371 -18.08 -24.32 -5.63
C GLY A 371 -18.84 -23.06 -5.21
N THR A 372 -20.15 -22.97 -5.44
CA THR A 372 -21.00 -21.84 -5.05
C THR A 372 -21.37 -21.95 -3.57
N ILE A 373 -21.22 -20.89 -2.79
CA ILE A 373 -21.66 -20.83 -1.38
C ILE A 373 -23.07 -20.22 -1.34
N LEU A 374 -24.03 -20.93 -0.74
CA LEU A 374 -25.40 -20.40 -0.58
C LEU A 374 -25.48 -19.37 0.57
N PRO A 375 -26.37 -18.38 0.53
CA PRO A 375 -26.59 -17.47 1.67
C PRO A 375 -26.97 -18.19 2.97
N SER A 376 -27.82 -19.23 2.89
CA SER A 376 -28.16 -20.09 4.03
C SER A 376 -26.95 -20.83 4.60
N GLU A 377 -26.00 -21.21 3.74
CA GLU A 377 -24.73 -21.83 4.14
C GLU A 377 -23.91 -20.89 5.01
N LYS A 378 -23.78 -19.62 4.60
CA LYS A 378 -23.05 -18.59 5.36
C LYS A 378 -23.68 -18.36 6.72
N PHE A 379 -25.01 -18.37 6.81
CA PHE A 379 -25.74 -18.28 8.08
C PHE A 379 -25.44 -19.46 9.03
N PHE A 380 -25.50 -20.71 8.56
CA PHE A 380 -25.20 -21.86 9.42
C PHE A 380 -23.71 -22.00 9.76
N ARG A 381 -22.81 -21.52 8.89
CA ARG A 381 -21.39 -21.37 9.20
C ARG A 381 -21.19 -20.39 10.38
N LEU A 382 -21.85 -19.23 10.34
CA LEU A 382 -21.81 -18.26 11.44
C LEU A 382 -22.27 -18.89 12.77
N LEU A 383 -23.37 -19.66 12.76
CA LEU A 383 -23.83 -20.37 13.95
C LEU A 383 -22.80 -21.40 14.45
N SER A 384 -22.17 -22.15 13.54
CA SER A 384 -21.10 -23.08 13.92
C SER A 384 -19.90 -22.35 14.54
N GLU A 385 -19.53 -21.17 14.03
CA GLU A 385 -18.44 -20.38 14.58
C GLU A 385 -18.79 -19.75 15.94
N LEU A 386 -20.06 -19.39 16.18
CA LEU A 386 -20.53 -18.93 17.50
C LEU A 386 -20.26 -19.97 18.59
N SER A 387 -20.28 -21.26 18.27
CA SER A 387 -19.98 -22.33 19.24
C SER A 387 -18.54 -22.28 19.80
N LYS A 388 -17.63 -21.58 19.12
CA LYS A 388 -16.23 -21.43 19.54
C LYS A 388 -16.00 -20.21 20.44
N THR A 389 -16.97 -19.30 20.51
CA THR A 389 -16.90 -18.06 21.30
C THR A 389 -17.01 -18.33 22.80
N ASP A 390 -16.58 -17.36 23.61
CA ASP A 390 -16.66 -17.48 25.07
C ASP A 390 -18.10 -17.38 25.58
N ASP A 391 -19.00 -16.67 24.87
CA ASP A 391 -20.44 -16.68 25.15
C ASP A 391 -21.02 -18.11 25.13
N TYR A 392 -20.58 -18.96 24.20
CA TYR A 392 -20.99 -20.36 24.15
C TYR A 392 -20.43 -21.19 25.31
N LYS A 393 -19.18 -20.91 25.71
CA LYS A 393 -18.51 -21.68 26.78
C LYS A 393 -19.05 -21.34 28.16
N ASN A 394 -19.36 -20.08 28.41
CA ASN A 394 -19.63 -19.56 29.75
C ASN A 394 -21.10 -19.16 29.96
N ALA A 395 -21.79 -18.67 28.93
CA ALA A 395 -23.17 -18.21 28.98
C ALA A 395 -24.10 -18.94 27.98
N TYR A 396 -23.87 -20.25 27.83
CA TYR A 396 -24.54 -21.10 26.85
C TYR A 396 -26.07 -20.91 26.80
N SER A 397 -26.76 -20.99 27.94
CA SER A 397 -28.23 -20.94 27.99
C SER A 397 -28.79 -19.64 27.41
N ASN A 398 -28.09 -18.51 27.63
CA ASN A 398 -28.50 -17.23 27.08
C ASN A 398 -28.26 -17.15 25.57
N LEU A 399 -27.06 -17.55 25.12
CA LEU A 399 -26.73 -17.58 23.70
C LEU A 399 -27.67 -18.52 22.94
N ALA A 400 -27.92 -19.72 23.46
CA ALA A 400 -28.83 -20.69 22.86
C ALA A 400 -30.26 -20.14 22.76
N SER A 401 -30.76 -19.45 23.81
CA SER A 401 -32.08 -18.81 23.76
C SER A 401 -32.17 -17.74 22.65
N ARG A 402 -31.12 -16.91 22.49
CA ARG A 402 -31.05 -15.89 21.44
C ARG A 402 -30.99 -16.50 20.04
N VAL A 403 -30.18 -17.55 19.85
CA VAL A 403 -30.08 -18.30 18.59
C VAL A 403 -31.42 -18.92 18.23
N TRP A 404 -32.11 -19.54 19.19
CA TRP A 404 -33.43 -20.12 18.97
C TRP A 404 -34.50 -19.08 18.66
N ALA A 405 -34.47 -17.90 19.29
CA ALA A 405 -35.37 -16.80 18.95
C ALA A 405 -35.16 -16.31 17.50
N LEU A 406 -33.91 -16.29 17.02
CA LEU A 406 -33.59 -15.95 15.64
C LEU A 406 -34.11 -17.01 14.65
N LEU A 407 -33.91 -18.29 14.96
CA LEU A 407 -34.38 -19.41 14.14
C LEU A 407 -35.92 -19.46 14.09
N ASP A 408 -36.58 -19.16 15.20
CA ASP A 408 -38.04 -19.14 15.28
C ASP A 408 -38.62 -18.03 14.38
N ALA A 409 -38.08 -16.82 14.47
CA ALA A 409 -38.49 -15.71 13.61
C ALA A 409 -38.24 -16.00 12.11
N ALA A 410 -37.09 -16.61 11.79
CA ALA A 410 -36.77 -17.02 10.41
C ALA A 410 -37.69 -18.14 9.88
N ALA A 411 -38.24 -18.99 10.75
CA ALA A 411 -39.19 -20.01 10.35
C ALA A 411 -40.59 -19.44 10.07
N GLU A 412 -40.95 -18.32 10.71
CA GLU A 412 -42.26 -17.70 10.64
C GLU A 412 -42.39 -16.68 9.48
N SER A 413 -41.30 -16.04 9.07
CA SER A 413 -41.29 -15.04 7.98
C SER A 413 -40.25 -15.37 6.89
N GLY A 414 -40.73 -15.58 5.67
CA GLY A 414 -39.88 -15.84 4.51
C GLY A 414 -38.99 -14.65 4.13
N GLU A 415 -39.54 -13.43 4.22
CA GLU A 415 -38.82 -12.19 3.93
C GLU A 415 -37.71 -11.92 4.96
N LEU A 416 -38.01 -12.11 6.24
CA LEU A 416 -37.00 -11.98 7.30
C LEU A 416 -35.90 -13.04 7.13
N ARG A 417 -36.26 -14.28 6.79
CA ARG A 417 -35.30 -15.37 6.57
C ARG A 417 -34.31 -15.04 5.46
N GLU A 418 -34.79 -14.57 4.31
CA GLU A 418 -33.92 -14.18 3.19
C GLU A 418 -32.98 -13.04 3.61
N SER A 419 -33.52 -12.01 4.27
CA SER A 419 -32.72 -10.89 4.79
C SER A 419 -31.67 -11.33 5.82
N LEU A 420 -31.98 -12.25 6.73
CA LEU A 420 -31.03 -12.79 7.70
C LEU A 420 -29.91 -13.62 7.03
N PHE A 421 -30.25 -14.39 5.99
CA PHE A 421 -29.26 -15.17 5.23
C PHE A 421 -28.35 -14.26 4.40
N GLU A 422 -28.89 -13.19 3.81
CA GLU A 422 -28.10 -12.17 3.11
C GLU A 422 -27.17 -11.40 4.07
N LEU A 423 -27.67 -10.94 5.22
CA LEU A 423 -26.86 -10.25 6.24
C LEU A 423 -25.76 -11.14 6.81
N ALA A 424 -26.03 -12.43 7.01
CA ALA A 424 -25.00 -13.40 7.38
C ALA A 424 -24.04 -13.71 6.21
N GLY A 425 -24.35 -13.26 5.00
CA GLY A 425 -23.61 -13.51 3.78
C GLY A 425 -22.79 -12.33 3.24
N GLU A 426 -23.06 -11.10 3.66
CA GLU A 426 -22.22 -9.90 3.46
C GLU A 426 -20.82 -10.01 4.11
N VAL A 427 -20.63 -11.10 4.85
CA VAL A 427 -19.44 -11.53 5.61
C VAL A 427 -18.15 -11.63 4.78
N ASP A 428 -18.19 -11.64 3.45
CA ASP A 428 -16.96 -11.64 2.64
C ASP A 428 -16.21 -10.29 2.66
N THR A 429 -16.84 -9.20 3.14
CA THR A 429 -16.23 -7.85 3.16
C THR A 429 -15.96 -7.29 4.57
N CYS A 430 -16.45 -7.93 5.62
CA CYS A 430 -16.26 -7.50 7.00
C CYS A 430 -15.95 -8.72 7.88
N GLN A 431 -14.66 -8.99 8.08
CA GLN A 431 -14.14 -9.93 9.08
C GLN A 431 -14.27 -9.34 10.51
N ASP A 432 -15.42 -8.74 10.82
CA ASP A 432 -15.80 -8.31 12.17
C ASP A 432 -16.07 -9.56 13.01
N GLY A 433 -15.68 -9.55 14.29
CA GLY A 433 -15.87 -10.67 15.20
C GLY A 433 -17.29 -11.24 15.13
N ILE A 434 -17.40 -12.57 15.03
CA ILE A 434 -18.65 -13.36 14.91
C ILE A 434 -19.77 -12.84 15.83
N THR A 435 -19.43 -12.42 17.06
CA THR A 435 -20.33 -11.82 18.04
C THR A 435 -20.99 -10.51 17.56
N LEU A 436 -20.27 -9.67 16.82
CA LEU A 436 -20.78 -8.43 16.25
C LEU A 436 -21.76 -8.69 15.09
N VAL A 437 -21.48 -9.69 14.26
CA VAL A 437 -22.39 -10.11 13.17
C VAL A 437 -23.68 -10.68 13.75
N PHE A 438 -23.57 -11.55 14.77
CA PHE A 438 -24.74 -12.08 15.46
C PHE A 438 -25.60 -10.98 16.08
N SER A 439 -24.97 -9.99 16.72
CA SER A 439 -25.64 -8.79 17.24
C SER A 439 -26.44 -8.05 16.13
N ARG A 440 -25.89 -7.91 14.92
CA ARG A 440 -26.61 -7.30 13.78
C ARG A 440 -27.86 -8.12 13.37
N LEU A 441 -27.75 -9.45 13.35
CA LEU A 441 -28.89 -10.33 13.04
C LEU A 441 -30.01 -10.19 14.09
N GLU A 442 -29.65 -10.07 15.36
CA GLU A 442 -30.61 -9.82 16.44
C GLU A 442 -31.30 -8.46 16.31
N LEU A 443 -30.56 -7.42 15.93
CA LEU A 443 -31.12 -6.09 15.67
C LEU A 443 -32.11 -6.12 14.50
N ARG A 444 -31.80 -6.88 13.43
CA ARG A 444 -32.74 -7.10 12.31
C ARG A 444 -34.01 -7.80 12.78
N ARG A 445 -33.88 -8.89 13.55
CA ARG A 445 -35.03 -9.62 14.14
C ARG A 445 -35.90 -8.70 15.00
N LEU A 446 -35.29 -7.92 15.89
CA LEU A 446 -36.00 -6.97 16.75
C LEU A 446 -36.75 -5.90 15.93
N SER A 447 -36.14 -5.43 14.84
CA SER A 447 -36.79 -4.45 13.97
C SER A 447 -38.02 -5.00 13.26
N ASP A 448 -38.01 -6.27 12.87
CA ASP A 448 -39.12 -6.94 12.19
C ASP A 448 -40.28 -7.24 13.14
N GLU A 449 -39.96 -7.75 14.34
CA GLU A 449 -40.94 -8.06 15.38
C GLU A 449 -41.76 -6.83 15.79
N GLU A 450 -41.11 -5.68 15.95
CA GLU A 450 -41.76 -4.44 16.38
C GLU A 450 -42.57 -3.78 15.25
N VAL A 451 -42.17 -3.97 13.99
CA VAL A 451 -43.01 -3.57 12.85
C VAL A 451 -44.23 -4.48 12.75
N GLY A 452 -44.17 -5.76 13.09
CA GLY A 452 -45.32 -6.69 13.03
C GLY A 452 -46.47 -6.42 14.03
N VAL A 453 -46.31 -5.47 14.97
CA VAL A 453 -47.30 -5.18 16.02
C VAL A 453 -48.56 -4.52 15.46
N VAL A 454 -49.74 -5.03 15.89
CA VAL A 454 -51.08 -4.59 15.45
C VAL A 454 -51.48 -3.22 16.03
N ASP A 455 -50.96 -2.85 17.21
CA ASP A 455 -51.22 -1.56 17.86
C ASP A 455 -50.11 -0.55 17.52
N ASP A 456 -50.44 0.42 16.65
CA ASP A 456 -49.52 1.44 16.17
C ASP A 456 -48.99 2.38 17.28
N ALA A 457 -49.72 2.58 18.38
CA ALA A 457 -49.25 3.44 19.49
C ALA A 457 -48.15 2.74 20.30
N GLN A 458 -48.34 1.44 20.55
CA GLN A 458 -47.32 0.60 21.19
C GLN A 458 -46.12 0.37 20.28
N ALA A 459 -46.36 0.14 18.98
CA ALA A 459 -45.30 -0.01 17.97
C ALA A 459 -44.42 1.26 17.90
N SER A 460 -45.02 2.46 17.84
CA SER A 460 -44.28 3.73 17.82
C SER A 460 -43.35 3.88 19.03
N THR A 461 -43.87 3.61 20.24
CA THR A 461 -43.09 3.69 21.50
C THR A 461 -41.91 2.72 21.51
N ARG A 462 -42.12 1.47 21.09
CA ARG A 462 -41.07 0.45 21.10
C ARG A 462 -40.03 0.70 20.01
N LEU A 463 -40.45 1.10 18.81
CA LEU A 463 -39.56 1.45 17.70
C LEU A 463 -38.72 2.70 17.99
N LEU A 464 -39.28 3.72 18.64
CA LEU A 464 -38.51 4.89 19.06
C LEU A 464 -37.48 4.54 20.13
N LYS A 465 -37.85 3.69 21.10
CA LYS A 465 -36.89 3.18 22.10
C LYS A 465 -35.77 2.36 21.45
N LEU A 466 -36.09 1.52 20.46
CA LEU A 466 -35.11 0.77 19.68
C LEU A 466 -34.20 1.71 18.88
N ALA A 467 -34.76 2.73 18.20
CA ALA A 467 -34.00 3.71 17.45
C ALA A 467 -33.02 4.50 18.32
N GLN A 468 -33.44 4.89 19.53
CA GLN A 468 -32.59 5.53 20.52
C GLN A 468 -31.46 4.59 20.99
N GLY A 469 -31.78 3.34 21.31
CA GLY A 469 -30.78 2.34 21.69
C GLY A 469 -29.74 2.08 20.59
N LEU A 470 -30.18 2.01 19.34
CA LEU A 470 -29.31 1.87 18.17
C LEU A 470 -28.45 3.11 17.93
N PHE A 471 -29.00 4.31 18.13
CA PHE A 471 -28.21 5.55 18.07
C PHE A 471 -27.09 5.52 19.11
N ARG A 472 -27.39 5.16 20.37
CA ARG A 472 -26.36 5.01 21.42
C ARG A 472 -25.30 3.99 21.01
N LEU A 473 -25.70 2.86 20.43
CA LEU A 473 -24.78 1.84 19.95
C LEU A 473 -23.83 2.38 18.86
N ASP A 474 -24.34 3.12 17.89
CA ASP A 474 -23.52 3.72 16.82
C ASP A 474 -22.52 4.75 17.37
N GLU A 475 -22.92 5.52 18.39
CA GLU A 475 -22.01 6.47 19.05
C GLU A 475 -20.93 5.74 19.85
N VAL A 476 -21.28 4.68 20.57
CA VAL A 476 -20.32 3.83 21.31
C VAL A 476 -19.31 3.19 20.34
N GLU A 477 -19.77 2.69 19.20
CA GLU A 477 -18.90 2.14 18.16
C GLU A 477 -17.90 3.17 17.63
N ARG A 478 -18.35 4.41 17.40
CA ARG A 478 -17.47 5.48 16.95
C ARG A 478 -16.43 5.84 18.00
N ILE A 479 -16.81 5.85 19.28
CA ILE A 479 -15.88 6.11 20.40
C ILE A 479 -14.84 4.98 20.50
N ALA A 480 -15.27 3.73 20.39
CA ALA A 480 -14.37 2.57 20.43
C ALA A 480 -13.37 2.59 19.26
N GLN A 481 -13.84 2.92 18.06
CA GLN A 481 -12.99 3.09 16.88
C GLN A 481 -11.96 4.21 17.09
N ARG A 482 -12.40 5.37 17.58
CA ARG A 482 -11.53 6.51 17.91
C ARG A 482 -10.46 6.13 18.95
N ASP A 483 -10.80 5.33 19.95
CA ASP A 483 -9.84 4.83 20.94
C ASP A 483 -8.76 3.95 20.28
N ALA A 484 -9.17 2.98 19.46
CA ALA A 484 -8.24 2.14 18.72
C ALA A 484 -7.29 2.96 17.82
N ASP A 485 -7.84 3.93 17.08
CA ASP A 485 -7.05 4.80 16.19
C ASP A 485 -6.09 5.70 16.99
N THR A 486 -6.52 6.22 18.15
CA THR A 486 -5.67 7.03 19.04
C THR A 486 -4.48 6.21 19.57
N ARG A 487 -4.72 4.94 19.95
CA ARG A 487 -3.65 4.05 20.40
C ARG A 487 -2.62 3.79 19.30
N LEU A 488 -3.09 3.62 18.06
CA LEU A 488 -2.21 3.44 16.92
C LEU A 488 -1.40 4.71 16.61
N GLU A 489 -2.01 5.88 16.76
CA GLU A 489 -1.35 7.17 16.57
C GLU A 489 -0.20 7.39 17.57
N VAL A 490 -0.40 6.99 18.84
CA VAL A 490 0.66 6.99 19.85
C VAL A 490 1.82 6.05 19.48
N ILE A 491 1.54 4.91 18.84
CA ILE A 491 2.59 4.01 18.32
C ILE A 491 3.33 4.66 17.15
N ALA A 492 2.58 5.24 16.20
CA ALA A 492 3.14 5.90 15.02
C ALA A 492 4.12 7.02 15.40
N GLN A 493 3.78 7.81 16.41
CA GLN A 493 4.60 8.91 16.92
C GLN A 493 5.77 8.47 17.84
N SER A 494 5.88 7.19 18.19
CA SER A 494 6.97 6.73 19.06
C SER A 494 8.33 6.78 18.34
N HIS A 495 9.43 6.80 19.11
CA HIS A 495 10.79 6.74 18.57
C HIS A 495 11.29 5.29 18.41
N ASP A 496 10.39 4.31 18.43
CA ASP A 496 10.74 2.89 18.30
C ASP A 496 11.13 2.53 16.86
N THR A 497 11.81 1.39 16.70
CA THR A 497 12.05 0.79 15.37
C THR A 497 10.74 0.40 14.69
N LEU A 498 10.72 0.38 13.35
CA LEU A 498 9.51 0.04 12.60
C LEU A 498 9.00 -1.35 12.99
N LYS A 499 9.90 -2.31 13.16
CA LYS A 499 9.57 -3.67 13.64
C LYS A 499 8.84 -3.66 14.99
N SER A 500 9.26 -2.83 15.93
CA SER A 500 8.62 -2.71 17.24
C SER A 500 7.25 -2.04 17.12
N LYS A 501 7.14 -0.97 16.32
CA LYS A 501 5.87 -0.30 16.02
C LYS A 501 4.86 -1.26 15.41
N VAL A 502 5.26 -2.04 14.40
CA VAL A 502 4.42 -3.06 13.75
C VAL A 502 3.96 -4.10 14.75
N LYS A 503 4.86 -4.63 15.59
CA LYS A 503 4.48 -5.59 16.62
C LYS A 503 3.43 -5.05 17.59
N ARG A 504 3.55 -3.78 17.99
CA ARG A 504 2.58 -3.11 18.87
C ARG A 504 1.27 -2.82 18.16
N ALA A 505 1.31 -2.40 16.89
CA ALA A 505 0.12 -2.15 16.08
C ALA A 505 -0.70 -3.44 15.93
N LEU A 506 -0.04 -4.56 15.61
CA LEU A 506 -0.66 -5.89 15.54
C LEU A 506 -1.22 -6.41 16.87
N ALA A 507 -0.82 -5.81 18.00
CA ALA A 507 -1.35 -6.17 19.31
C ALA A 507 -2.62 -5.37 19.66
N ILE A 508 -3.00 -4.35 18.88
CA ILE A 508 -4.26 -3.63 19.03
C ILE A 508 -5.36 -4.48 18.39
N ASP A 509 -6.11 -5.17 19.22
CA ASP A 509 -7.31 -5.87 18.77
C ASP A 509 -8.50 -4.90 18.76
N ARG A 510 -8.81 -4.38 17.56
CA ARG A 510 -9.92 -3.43 17.35
C ARG A 510 -11.28 -4.07 17.70
N VAL A 511 -11.43 -5.37 17.51
CA VAL A 511 -12.67 -6.10 17.78
C VAL A 511 -12.87 -6.23 19.29
N GLU A 512 -11.82 -6.60 20.03
CA GLU A 512 -11.88 -6.65 21.50
C GLU A 512 -12.17 -5.28 22.11
N ILE A 513 -11.58 -4.19 21.58
CA ILE A 513 -11.88 -2.82 22.03
C ILE A 513 -13.37 -2.50 21.82
N ARG A 514 -13.92 -2.75 20.63
CA ARG A 514 -15.36 -2.52 20.35
C ARG A 514 -16.26 -3.33 21.27
N LEU A 515 -15.97 -4.62 21.46
CA LEU A 515 -16.72 -5.49 22.37
C LEU A 515 -16.63 -5.00 23.83
N ALA A 516 -15.46 -4.56 24.28
CA ALA A 516 -15.27 -4.04 25.64
C ALA A 516 -16.15 -2.79 25.91
N TYR A 517 -16.22 -1.84 24.98
CA TYR A 517 -17.12 -0.68 25.13
C TYR A 517 -18.60 -1.08 25.07
N ARG A 518 -19.00 -1.92 24.11
CA ARG A 518 -20.39 -2.40 23.96
C ARG A 518 -20.88 -3.11 25.20
N ILE A 519 -20.11 -4.05 25.74
CA ILE A 519 -20.50 -4.82 26.92
C ILE A 519 -20.46 -3.93 28.17
N GLY A 520 -19.40 -3.14 28.34
CA GLY A 520 -19.22 -2.27 29.51
C GLY A 520 -20.27 -1.16 29.62
N LEU A 521 -20.88 -0.75 28.50
CA LEU A 521 -21.93 0.28 28.45
C LEU A 521 -23.34 -0.27 28.23
N ARG A 522 -23.49 -1.59 28.02
CA ARG A 522 -24.78 -2.22 27.70
C ARG A 522 -25.89 -1.81 28.67
N ASP A 523 -25.71 -2.11 29.95
CA ASP A 523 -26.76 -1.88 30.95
C ASP A 523 -26.92 -0.40 31.28
N ARG A 524 -25.83 0.37 31.15
CA ARG A 524 -25.78 1.80 31.44
C ARG A 524 -26.53 2.63 30.40
N LEU A 525 -26.40 2.27 29.13
CA LEU A 525 -27.00 2.97 27.99
C LEU A 525 -28.21 2.23 27.39
N GLY A 526 -28.54 1.04 27.89
CA GLY A 526 -29.60 0.19 27.33
C GLY A 526 -29.32 -0.21 25.88
N LEU A 527 -28.10 -0.66 25.58
CA LEU A 527 -27.69 -1.01 24.21
C LEU A 527 -28.40 -2.29 23.75
N PRO A 528 -29.13 -2.27 22.62
CA PRO A 528 -29.90 -3.42 22.14
C PRO A 528 -28.99 -4.51 21.54
N GLY A 529 -29.36 -5.79 21.69
CA GLY A 529 -28.71 -6.91 21.01
C GLY A 529 -27.24 -7.16 21.40
N GLN A 530 -26.83 -6.81 22.62
CA GLN A 530 -25.44 -6.99 23.06
C GLN A 530 -25.23 -8.29 23.84
N PRO A 531 -24.02 -8.90 23.75
CA PRO A 531 -23.69 -10.12 24.49
C PRO A 531 -23.68 -9.93 26.02
N GLN A 532 -23.77 -11.04 26.76
CA GLN A 532 -23.97 -10.99 28.22
C GLN A 532 -22.68 -10.91 29.04
N GLU A 533 -21.57 -11.47 28.58
CA GLU A 533 -20.35 -11.60 29.39
C GLU A 533 -19.25 -10.57 29.12
N ALA A 534 -18.52 -10.22 30.19
CA ALA A 534 -17.55 -9.13 30.25
C ALA A 534 -16.07 -9.57 30.22
N VAL A 535 -15.73 -10.66 29.53
CA VAL A 535 -14.35 -11.18 29.48
C VAL A 535 -13.39 -10.21 28.77
N TYR A 536 -13.90 -9.39 27.85
CA TYR A 536 -13.12 -8.49 26.99
C TYR A 536 -12.61 -7.20 27.67
N LEU A 537 -13.12 -6.84 28.85
CA LEU A 537 -12.73 -5.58 29.52
C LEU A 537 -11.24 -5.59 29.93
N ALA A 538 -10.70 -6.74 30.30
CA ALA A 538 -9.33 -6.87 30.80
C ALA A 538 -8.29 -6.94 29.66
N THR A 539 -8.60 -7.59 28.54
CA THR A 539 -7.67 -7.78 27.42
C THR A 539 -7.57 -6.54 26.53
N ALA A 540 -8.68 -5.84 26.33
CA ALA A 540 -8.75 -4.63 25.53
C ALA A 540 -8.18 -3.36 26.20
N GLN A 541 -7.72 -3.44 27.46
CA GLN A 541 -7.21 -2.31 28.24
C GLN A 541 -8.18 -1.12 28.32
N VAL A 542 -9.50 -1.37 28.21
CA VAL A 542 -10.53 -0.33 28.34
C VAL A 542 -10.82 -0.13 29.82
N THR A 543 -10.54 1.07 30.34
CA THR A 543 -10.67 1.35 31.78
C THR A 543 -12.09 1.80 32.16
N PRO A 544 -12.50 1.65 33.43
CA PRO A 544 -13.79 2.17 33.91
C PRO A 544 -13.97 3.69 33.68
N GLN A 545 -12.88 4.45 33.70
CA GLN A 545 -12.90 5.90 33.43
C GLN A 545 -13.24 6.19 31.96
N MET A 546 -12.69 5.41 31.03
CA MET A 546 -13.00 5.52 29.59
C MET A 546 -14.47 5.20 29.33
N LEU A 547 -15.01 4.17 29.98
CA LEU A 547 -16.45 3.85 29.91
C LEU A 547 -17.30 4.98 30.49
N ALA A 548 -16.95 5.54 31.65
CA ALA A 548 -17.70 6.65 32.22
C ALA A 548 -17.69 7.91 31.33
N ALA A 549 -16.56 8.22 30.69
CA ALA A 549 -16.47 9.33 29.75
C ALA A 549 -17.32 9.08 28.49
N ALA A 550 -17.27 7.86 27.95
CA ALA A 550 -18.07 7.47 26.79
C ALA A 550 -19.58 7.52 27.09
N GLU A 551 -20.01 7.05 28.26
CA GLU A 551 -21.42 7.17 28.70
C GLU A 551 -21.87 8.64 28.75
N ALA A 552 -21.07 9.52 29.36
CA ALA A 552 -21.39 10.94 29.45
C ALA A 552 -21.46 11.61 28.06
N GLU A 553 -20.55 11.26 27.14
CA GLU A 553 -20.55 11.74 25.75
C GLU A 553 -21.83 11.31 25.02
N VAL A 554 -22.22 10.04 25.13
CA VAL A 554 -23.42 9.51 24.45
C VAL A 554 -24.70 10.10 25.02
N LEU A 555 -24.84 10.18 26.34
CA LEU A 555 -26.01 10.78 27.00
C LEU A 555 -26.14 12.27 26.67
N GLY A 556 -25.02 12.98 26.52
CA GLY A 556 -25.02 14.39 26.10
C GLY A 556 -25.51 14.63 24.66
N LEU A 557 -25.56 13.58 23.83
CA LEU A 557 -26.06 13.64 22.46
C LEU A 557 -27.55 13.26 22.35
N GLU A 558 -28.18 12.84 23.44
CA GLU A 558 -29.61 12.54 23.45
C GLU A 558 -30.45 13.80 23.21
N GLY A 559 -31.51 13.66 22.41
CA GLY A 559 -32.35 14.79 22.01
C GLY A 559 -31.67 15.78 21.06
N SER A 560 -30.43 15.53 20.62
CA SER A 560 -29.76 16.36 19.63
C SER A 560 -30.36 16.20 18.23
N ALA A 561 -30.10 17.17 17.34
CA ALA A 561 -30.44 17.06 15.93
C ALA A 561 -29.82 15.82 15.27
N LYS A 562 -28.65 15.38 15.75
CA LYS A 562 -27.97 14.17 15.27
C LYS A 562 -28.77 12.90 15.59
N ALA A 563 -29.26 12.77 16.82
CA ALA A 563 -30.11 11.65 17.23
C ALA A 563 -31.42 11.63 16.44
N PHE A 564 -32.03 12.79 16.23
CA PHE A 564 -33.23 12.93 15.41
C PHE A 564 -33.01 12.47 13.97
N ILE A 565 -31.95 12.97 13.31
CA ILE A 565 -31.60 12.57 11.94
C ILE A 565 -31.35 11.06 11.87
N ALA A 566 -30.61 10.49 12.83
CA ALA A 566 -30.33 9.07 12.88
C ALA A 566 -31.63 8.23 12.92
N THR A 567 -32.62 8.63 13.73
CA THR A 567 -33.94 7.97 13.76
C THR A 567 -34.64 8.05 12.39
N THR A 568 -34.67 9.23 11.75
CA THR A 568 -35.31 9.38 10.43
C THR A 568 -34.69 8.53 9.33
N GLN A 569 -33.41 8.19 9.48
CA GLN A 569 -32.66 7.38 8.52
C GLN A 569 -32.82 5.87 8.75
N ARG A 570 -33.42 5.42 9.86
CA ARG A 570 -33.64 3.99 10.12
C ARG A 570 -34.70 3.41 9.19
N GLU A 571 -34.36 2.31 8.52
CA GLU A 571 -35.26 1.65 7.58
C GLU A 571 -36.57 1.19 8.24
N PHE A 572 -36.50 0.47 9.37
CA PHE A 572 -37.69 0.01 10.09
C PHE A 572 -38.62 1.15 10.50
N TRP A 573 -38.07 2.33 10.82
CA TRP A 573 -38.83 3.50 11.20
C TRP A 573 -39.55 4.10 9.98
N GLN A 574 -38.87 4.15 8.83
CA GLN A 574 -39.49 4.56 7.58
C GLN A 574 -40.58 3.60 7.12
N VAL A 575 -40.40 2.29 7.31
CA VAL A 575 -41.41 1.27 7.01
C VAL A 575 -42.63 1.44 7.90
N PHE A 576 -42.43 1.62 9.21
CA PHE A 576 -43.51 1.91 10.16
C PHE A 576 -44.30 3.15 9.76
N LEU A 577 -43.62 4.27 9.47
CA LEU A 577 -44.29 5.50 9.05
C LEU A 577 -45.05 5.33 7.74
N GLN A 578 -44.47 4.62 6.76
CA GLN A 578 -45.13 4.34 5.49
C GLN A 578 -46.38 3.47 5.65
N ARG A 579 -46.37 2.54 6.61
CA ARG A 579 -47.55 1.72 6.93
C ARG A 579 -48.62 2.53 7.64
N LYS A 580 -48.27 3.23 8.73
CA LYS A 580 -49.22 3.99 9.57
C LYS A 580 -49.83 5.18 8.82
N TYR A 581 -49.03 5.87 8.00
CA TYR A 581 -49.44 7.06 7.25
C TYR A 581 -49.53 6.79 5.74
N ALA A 582 -49.92 5.59 5.34
CA ALA A 582 -49.97 5.15 3.94
C ALA A 582 -50.69 6.14 3.02
N ASP A 583 -51.81 6.72 3.48
CA ASP A 583 -52.60 7.70 2.72
C ASP A 583 -51.80 8.98 2.42
N GLN A 584 -50.99 9.47 3.37
CA GLN A 584 -50.18 10.66 3.18
C GLN A 584 -49.01 10.39 2.22
N PHE A 585 -48.40 9.21 2.30
CA PHE A 585 -47.37 8.80 1.35
C PHE A 585 -47.94 8.60 -0.06
N ALA A 586 -49.11 7.97 -0.20
CA ALA A 586 -49.79 7.79 -1.48
C ALA A 586 -50.18 9.13 -2.12
N ALA A 587 -50.75 10.07 -1.35
CA ALA A 587 -51.12 11.40 -1.84
C ALA A 587 -49.95 12.20 -2.43
N ASN A 588 -48.72 11.97 -1.96
CA ASN A 588 -47.52 12.61 -2.48
C ASN A 588 -46.82 11.78 -3.59
N ARG A 589 -46.94 10.45 -3.56
CA ARG A 589 -46.32 9.54 -4.53
C ARG A 589 -47.10 9.47 -5.84
N ASP A 590 -48.41 9.34 -5.77
CA ASP A 590 -49.26 9.03 -6.92
C ASP A 590 -49.23 10.12 -8.01
N PRO A 591 -49.15 11.44 -7.69
CA PRO A 591 -48.92 12.48 -8.71
C PRO A 591 -47.59 12.34 -9.45
N ILE A 592 -46.54 11.85 -8.78
CA ILE A 592 -45.23 11.62 -9.40
C ILE A 592 -45.27 10.39 -10.32
N LEU A 593 -45.93 9.31 -9.87
CA LEU A 593 -46.15 8.11 -10.69
C LEU A 593 -46.95 8.43 -11.95
N ALA A 594 -48.02 9.23 -11.85
CA ALA A 594 -48.80 9.67 -13.02
C ALA A 594 -47.96 10.49 -14.01
N ARG A 595 -47.04 11.34 -13.53
CA ARG A 595 -46.11 12.09 -14.38
C ARG A 595 -45.05 11.19 -15.03
N LEU A 596 -44.56 10.17 -14.32
CA LEU A 596 -43.63 9.16 -14.86
C LEU A 596 -44.30 8.31 -15.94
N GLU A 597 -45.54 7.88 -15.72
CA GLU A 597 -46.31 7.14 -16.72
C GLU A 597 -46.56 7.99 -17.97
N ALA A 598 -46.95 9.26 -17.82
CA ALA A 598 -47.13 10.17 -18.95
C ALA A 598 -45.84 10.35 -19.77
N LEU A 599 -44.68 10.49 -19.11
CA LEU A 599 -43.36 10.56 -19.76
C LEU A 599 -43.01 9.29 -20.55
N SER A 600 -43.47 8.12 -20.11
CA SER A 600 -43.22 6.84 -20.81
C SER A 600 -44.05 6.65 -22.07
N THR A 601 -45.09 7.48 -22.26
CA THR A 601 -46.04 7.42 -23.38
C THR A 601 -45.82 8.50 -24.45
N GLU A 602 -44.84 9.39 -24.28
CA GLU A 602 -44.51 10.42 -25.27
C GLU A 602 -43.61 9.85 -26.39
N ASP A 603 -44.16 9.75 -27.60
CA ASP A 603 -43.52 9.14 -28.79
C ASP A 603 -42.30 9.93 -29.35
N ASP A 604 -42.10 11.20 -28.94
CA ASP A 604 -41.09 12.12 -29.51
C ASP A 604 -39.85 12.36 -28.61
N LEU A 605 -39.69 11.58 -27.54
CA LEU A 605 -38.61 11.76 -26.55
C LEU A 605 -37.35 10.94 -26.88
N THR A 606 -36.21 11.62 -26.98
CA THR A 606 -34.91 10.94 -27.06
C THR A 606 -34.58 10.21 -25.76
N SER A 607 -33.86 9.09 -25.84
CA SER A 607 -33.51 8.26 -24.67
C SER A 607 -32.76 9.01 -23.57
N GLU A 608 -31.96 10.02 -23.94
CA GLU A 608 -31.23 10.88 -23.00
C GLU A 608 -32.16 11.82 -22.23
N ARG A 609 -33.12 12.46 -22.92
CA ARG A 609 -34.10 13.36 -22.30
C ARG A 609 -35.10 12.62 -21.42
N TYR A 610 -35.51 11.43 -21.83
CA TYR A 610 -36.36 10.56 -21.01
C TYR A 610 -35.66 10.21 -19.69
N ARG A 611 -34.37 9.83 -19.76
CA ARG A 611 -33.58 9.51 -18.58
C ARG A 611 -33.42 10.69 -17.64
N ASP A 612 -33.12 11.88 -18.16
CA ASP A 612 -32.94 13.08 -17.35
C ASP A 612 -34.26 13.52 -16.67
N ALA A 613 -35.38 13.46 -17.39
CA ALA A 613 -36.70 13.77 -16.85
C ALA A 613 -37.17 12.75 -15.79
N SER A 614 -36.92 11.46 -16.02
CA SER A 614 -37.20 10.39 -15.06
C SER A 614 -36.36 10.54 -13.78
N ASN A 615 -35.06 10.83 -13.93
CA ASN A 615 -34.18 11.10 -12.79
C ASN A 615 -34.63 12.33 -11.99
N ALA A 616 -35.08 13.40 -12.66
CA ALA A 616 -35.60 14.59 -11.98
C ALA A 616 -36.85 14.27 -11.12
N LEU A 617 -37.79 13.48 -11.65
CA LEU A 617 -38.98 13.04 -10.90
C LEU A 617 -38.65 12.11 -9.74
N MET A 618 -37.68 11.21 -9.91
CA MET A 618 -37.21 10.34 -8.82
C MET A 618 -36.54 11.16 -7.71
N ASN A 619 -35.78 12.21 -8.05
CA ASN A 619 -35.21 13.14 -7.08
C ASN A 619 -36.27 13.98 -6.36
N GLU A 620 -37.31 14.42 -7.08
CA GLU A 620 -38.47 15.12 -6.51
C GLU A 620 -39.18 14.24 -5.47
N TRP A 621 -39.46 12.98 -5.82
CA TRP A 621 -40.04 12.01 -4.89
C TRP A 621 -39.15 11.75 -3.67
N SER A 622 -37.85 11.54 -3.88
CA SER A 622 -36.89 11.33 -2.79
C SER A 622 -36.89 12.49 -1.79
N THR A 623 -36.92 13.73 -2.29
CA THR A 623 -36.95 14.95 -1.47
C THR A 623 -38.25 15.05 -0.66
N LEU A 624 -39.39 14.83 -1.30
CA LEU A 624 -40.71 14.84 -0.65
C LEU A 624 -40.83 13.74 0.41
N LYS A 625 -40.39 12.52 0.08
CA LYS A 625 -40.35 11.37 1.01
C LYS A 625 -39.54 11.71 2.25
N GLN A 626 -38.35 12.29 2.11
CA GLN A 626 -37.53 12.68 3.26
C GLN A 626 -38.17 13.79 4.11
N ALA A 627 -38.84 14.77 3.49
CA ALA A 627 -39.54 15.83 4.21
C ALA A 627 -40.73 15.27 5.03
N LEU A 628 -41.52 14.37 4.42
CA LEU A 628 -42.61 13.64 5.10
C LEU A 628 -42.09 12.84 6.28
N ILE A 629 -41.04 12.03 6.09
CA ILE A 629 -40.43 11.24 7.17
C ILE A 629 -40.02 12.15 8.33
N LYS A 630 -39.33 13.26 8.07
CA LYS A 630 -38.92 14.21 9.13
C LYS A 630 -40.12 14.81 9.86
N GLY A 631 -41.12 15.28 9.14
CA GLY A 631 -42.32 15.88 9.73
C GLY A 631 -43.11 14.89 10.61
N LEU A 632 -43.35 13.69 10.08
CA LEU A 632 -44.07 12.63 10.79
C LEU A 632 -43.28 12.11 12.00
N THR A 633 -41.95 12.00 11.88
CA THR A 633 -41.09 11.63 13.02
C THR A 633 -41.19 12.66 14.15
N ALA A 634 -41.19 13.95 13.84
CA ALA A 634 -41.35 14.99 14.85
C ALA A 634 -42.73 14.94 15.53
N ALA A 635 -43.79 14.61 14.78
CA ALA A 635 -45.13 14.42 15.33
C ALA A 635 -45.20 13.21 16.28
N GLU A 636 -44.69 12.04 15.84
CA GLU A 636 -44.64 10.83 16.67
C GLU A 636 -43.84 11.02 17.96
N MET A 637 -42.71 11.74 17.89
CA MET A 637 -41.89 12.03 19.08
C MET A 637 -42.55 13.04 20.03
N ALA A 638 -43.42 13.92 19.53
CA ALA A 638 -44.16 14.90 20.35
C ALA A 638 -45.42 14.31 21.01
N GLU A 639 -45.98 13.24 20.45
CA GLU A 639 -47.13 12.52 21.01
C GLU A 639 -46.74 11.49 22.09
N GLN A 640 -45.44 11.28 22.33
CA GLN A 640 -44.96 10.39 23.38
C GLN A 640 -45.02 11.08 24.75
N PRO A 641 -45.50 10.39 25.80
CA PRO A 641 -45.64 10.94 27.15
C PRO A 641 -44.32 11.21 27.87
#